data_AF-A0A9E2DH91-F1
#
_entry.id   AF-A0A9E2DH91-F1
#
_cell.length_a   1.000
_cell.length_b   1.000
_cell.length_c   1.000
_cell.angle_alpha   90.00
_cell.angle_beta   90.00
_cell.angle_gamma   90.00
#
_symmetry.space_group_name_H-M   'P 1'
#
loop_
_entity.id
_entity.type
_entity.pdbx_description
1 polymer ?
#
loop_
_entity_poly.entity_id
_entity_poly.type
_entity_poly.pdbx_seq_one_letter_code
_entity_poly.pdbx_strand_id
1 'polypeptide(L)'
;MLSRQTKIEINCLLTNDYEYVLINSDISQSNAMFVIDLTAGVASGLSCARQLASQLKLTIPDRIMTSGSAEAITPLNSIASWVDSEGRGDIVLQKSYHLANQIAAEFANTTNATLLLLLGHTNLEEIPSEECFFLWFLFNHPKIQQQTFIQTAGKAQLNAVLSWLIPRWTKVQDVAYATQSNVGIENLLITLIPGLIPGELLDRLLKAGHGLTIQFLALNGGDYLINPTQRSLAKPGAIRTLPEFNQILRAFPKLYASLILCGYSPEDRDISMLTNIAWAITGQGGISLAQKVLEALLAHCHERSLTEYFAVLMELQKLRISAQHYFPAAQDIVDYQLIPGDGIRDYKITLGWARVLSGDSLGAYEVFSSIDAPSVTELKSPIDLYLCNIYALVLFRAGKTDDALAIELAINRHLTELEEPNYHLSYINNFNLARLYRFLGDLDREQAYFNKVLETTNGLRTESDQIYFNLTQAAIYERRGQPLEALVSTWLACVHWLACEVPEAIGWRTLLTLYSKRQVIQPDLLPDISNKLAETLSARLNSASLVLPEIDFQPPNFIKISAFSNPIKKLNQAKIYCHQQYGVLLGLPQPTQSSLNSAEHHCLSALVTAIFQLDSQFSLAEVSTLVVDDCYGHEILDSTYGELIASIRWGINDEQANFHSMLNRVSVTFGQGISSVELKNNALVKVTFKRYLSPFDIPEMMQAALAKLYKQGICTLAEFVTELNLTKEDEIRCVINMLESERVCQLVASK
;
A
#
# COMPACT_ATOMS: atom_id res chain seq x y z
N MET A 1 15.72 -9.05 38.31
CA MET A 1 17.03 -8.39 38.51
C MET A 1 17.56 -7.71 37.23
N LEU A 2 17.13 -8.09 36.02
CA LEU A 2 17.49 -7.42 34.76
C LEU A 2 17.00 -5.97 34.60
N SER A 3 15.90 -5.56 35.26
CA SER A 3 15.31 -4.21 35.08
C SER A 3 16.03 -3.06 35.81
N ARG A 4 16.93 -3.36 36.76
CA ARG A 4 17.73 -2.33 37.47
C ARG A 4 19.07 -2.05 36.79
N GLN A 5 19.62 -2.99 36.02
CA GLN A 5 20.88 -2.81 35.29
C GLN A 5 20.72 -1.85 34.09
N THR A 6 19.62 -1.97 33.35
CA THR A 6 19.33 -1.10 32.19
C THR A 6 19.18 0.39 32.57
N LYS A 7 18.60 0.68 33.76
CA LYS A 7 18.45 2.07 34.27
C LYS A 7 19.78 2.76 34.59
N ILE A 8 20.80 2.00 34.99
CA ILE A 8 22.11 2.55 35.39
C ILE A 8 23.02 2.71 34.17
N GLU A 9 22.94 1.81 33.18
CA GLU A 9 23.79 1.85 31.98
C GLU A 9 23.42 2.98 31.01
N ILE A 10 22.15 3.39 30.92
CA ILE A 10 21.72 4.49 30.04
C ILE A 10 22.27 5.84 30.53
N ASN A 11 22.31 6.06 31.85
CA ASN A 11 22.97 7.24 32.41
C ASN A 11 24.47 7.24 32.10
N CYS A 12 25.14 6.07 32.11
CA CYS A 12 26.58 5.97 31.82
C CYS A 12 26.96 6.08 30.33
N LEU A 13 26.07 5.73 29.39
CA LEU A 13 26.36 5.83 27.96
C LEU A 13 26.27 7.26 27.42
N LEU A 14 25.48 8.13 28.04
CA LEU A 14 25.31 9.51 27.59
C LEU A 14 26.12 10.52 28.41
N THR A 15 26.86 10.07 29.42
CA THR A 15 27.73 10.90 30.25
C THR A 15 29.12 10.29 30.32
N ASN A 16 30.00 10.61 29.38
CA ASN A 16 31.44 10.50 29.68
C ASN A 16 32.10 11.82 29.27
N ASP A 17 32.44 12.56 30.33
CA ASP A 17 33.27 13.76 30.43
C ASP A 17 32.66 15.12 30.00
N TYR A 18 32.31 15.88 31.05
CA TYR A 18 31.93 17.30 31.14
C TYR A 18 30.54 17.72 30.62
N GLU A 19 29.62 17.96 31.57
CA GLU A 19 28.38 18.74 31.44
C GLU A 19 27.37 18.37 30.33
N TYR A 20 27.02 17.09 30.17
CA TYR A 20 25.83 16.71 29.39
C TYR A 20 24.75 16.11 30.28
N VAL A 21 23.55 16.64 30.09
CA VAL A 21 22.46 16.76 31.07
C VAL A 21 21.76 15.44 31.35
N LEU A 22 21.37 15.30 32.63
CA LEU A 22 20.28 14.46 33.13
C LEU A 22 19.21 14.23 32.05
N ILE A 23 19.19 13.03 31.48
CA ILE A 23 17.95 12.46 30.98
C ILE A 23 16.91 12.69 32.08
N ASN A 24 15.88 13.51 31.79
CA ASN A 24 14.89 13.99 32.75
C ASN A 24 14.49 12.92 33.77
N SER A 25 14.22 13.34 35.01
CA SER A 25 13.71 12.48 36.10
C SER A 25 12.56 11.55 35.67
N ASP A 26 11.83 11.90 34.62
CA ASP A 26 10.70 11.13 34.09
C ASP A 26 11.10 9.88 33.28
N ILE A 27 12.19 9.92 32.48
CA ILE A 27 12.65 8.70 31.77
C ILE A 27 13.20 7.68 32.79
N SER A 28 13.79 8.16 33.89
CA SER A 28 14.29 7.33 34.98
C SER A 28 13.18 6.57 35.73
N GLN A 29 11.90 6.91 35.51
CA GLN A 29 10.73 6.21 36.07
C GLN A 29 10.17 5.11 35.17
N SER A 30 10.57 5.05 33.88
CA SER A 30 10.11 4.02 32.94
C SER A 30 10.59 2.61 33.33
N ASN A 31 9.76 1.60 33.06
CA ASN A 31 10.07 0.18 33.30
C ASN A 31 10.61 -0.52 32.05
N ALA A 32 10.32 0.02 30.87
CA ALA A 32 10.78 -0.47 29.59
C ALA A 32 11.13 0.71 28.68
N MET A 33 12.19 0.57 27.88
CA MET A 33 12.58 1.55 26.87
C MET A 33 12.64 0.87 25.51
N PHE A 34 12.06 1.53 24.52
CA PHE A 34 12.05 1.13 23.13
C PHE A 34 12.75 2.22 22.31
N VAL A 35 13.68 1.82 21.45
CA VAL A 35 14.54 2.76 20.72
C VAL A 35 14.32 2.65 19.22
N ILE A 36 14.23 3.78 18.54
CA ILE A 36 14.39 3.89 17.10
C ILE A 36 15.66 4.69 16.85
N ASP A 37 16.61 4.10 16.14
CA ASP A 37 17.86 4.75 15.74
C ASP A 37 17.85 5.06 14.25
N LEU A 38 17.88 6.35 13.91
CA LEU A 38 18.04 6.87 12.54
C LEU A 38 19.33 7.70 12.40
N THR A 39 20.22 7.66 13.39
CA THR A 39 21.41 8.52 13.45
C THR A 39 22.39 8.27 12.30
N ALA A 40 22.44 7.05 11.77
CA ALA A 40 23.23 6.66 10.60
C ALA A 40 22.37 6.34 9.37
N GLY A 41 21.08 6.69 9.38
CA GLY A 41 20.12 6.37 8.32
C GLY A 41 19.38 5.05 8.53
N VAL A 42 18.86 4.47 7.45
CA VAL A 42 18.04 3.24 7.46
C VAL A 42 18.67 2.11 6.65
N ALA A 43 18.42 0.87 7.07
CA ALA A 43 18.99 -0.33 6.47
C ALA A 43 18.04 -1.07 5.50
N SER A 44 16.74 -0.85 5.68
CA SER A 44 15.67 -1.70 5.14
C SER A 44 14.38 -0.89 4.93
N GLY A 45 13.41 -1.48 4.23
CA GLY A 45 12.07 -0.89 4.15
C GLY A 45 11.33 -0.99 5.48
N LEU A 46 10.72 0.12 5.90
CA LEU A 46 10.05 0.28 7.19
C LEU A 46 10.97 -0.10 8.38
N SER A 47 12.21 0.38 8.32
CA SER A 47 13.24 0.16 9.34
C SER A 47 12.77 0.57 10.73
N CYS A 48 12.04 1.68 10.88
CA CYS A 48 11.51 2.10 12.18
C CYS A 48 10.55 1.06 12.76
N ALA A 49 9.63 0.54 11.93
CA ALA A 49 8.68 -0.49 12.35
C ALA A 49 9.40 -1.78 12.74
N ARG A 50 10.42 -2.20 11.98
CA ARG A 50 11.22 -3.40 12.26
C ARG A 50 12.03 -3.31 13.54
N GLN A 51 12.65 -2.16 13.80
CA GLN A 51 13.39 -1.92 15.05
C GLN A 51 12.47 -2.06 16.27
N LEU A 52 11.26 -1.49 16.20
CA LEU A 52 10.29 -1.61 17.30
C LEU A 52 9.72 -3.02 17.42
N ALA A 53 9.37 -3.65 16.30
CA ALA A 53 8.83 -5.00 16.29
C ALA A 53 9.80 -6.01 16.90
N SER A 54 11.10 -5.92 16.59
CA SER A 54 12.14 -6.74 17.21
C SER A 54 12.13 -6.61 18.74
N GLN A 55 12.10 -5.39 19.26
CA GLN A 55 12.06 -5.12 20.70
C GLN A 55 10.76 -5.56 21.37
N LEU A 56 9.64 -5.50 20.65
CA LEU A 56 8.31 -5.95 21.10
C LEU A 56 8.06 -7.45 20.83
N LYS A 57 9.02 -8.16 20.23
CA LYS A 57 8.88 -9.56 19.78
C LYS A 57 7.71 -9.79 18.81
N LEU A 58 7.37 -8.78 18.03
CA LEU A 58 6.41 -8.87 16.93
C LEU A 58 7.12 -9.38 15.69
N THR A 59 6.44 -10.29 14.97
CA THR A 59 6.94 -10.75 13.66
C THR A 59 6.39 -9.85 12.58
N ILE A 60 7.28 -9.16 11.85
CA ILE A 60 6.94 -8.45 10.62
C ILE A 60 7.43 -9.30 9.45
N PRO A 61 6.56 -9.65 8.48
CA PRO A 61 6.98 -10.34 7.27
C PRO A 61 8.15 -9.63 6.58
N ASP A 62 9.13 -10.40 6.09
CA ASP A 62 10.25 -9.84 5.32
C ASP A 62 9.82 -9.27 3.96
N ARG A 63 8.61 -9.61 3.50
CA ARG A 63 8.01 -9.11 2.26
C ARG A 63 6.59 -8.66 2.57
N ILE A 64 6.35 -7.36 2.49
CA ILE A 64 5.03 -6.72 2.68
C ILE A 64 4.40 -6.32 1.34
N MET A 65 5.23 -6.17 0.30
CA MET A 65 4.83 -5.96 -1.08
C MET A 65 5.23 -7.16 -1.94
N THR A 66 4.38 -7.54 -2.89
CA THR A 66 4.76 -8.44 -3.98
C THR A 66 5.80 -7.75 -4.87
N SER A 67 7.08 -7.84 -4.52
CA SER A 67 8.19 -7.26 -5.30
C SER A 67 8.40 -8.01 -6.61
N GLY A 68 8.51 -7.30 -7.72
CA GLY A 68 8.52 -7.85 -9.07
C GLY A 68 9.79 -8.57 -9.54
N SER A 69 10.75 -8.98 -8.68
CA SER A 69 12.05 -9.48 -9.17
C SER A 69 12.67 -10.72 -8.50
N ALA A 70 12.11 -11.27 -7.41
CA ALA A 70 12.80 -12.36 -6.69
C ALA A 70 12.34 -13.80 -7.05
N GLU A 71 11.15 -13.98 -7.65
CA GLU A 71 10.59 -15.30 -7.95
C GLU A 71 10.38 -15.48 -9.45
N ALA A 72 11.44 -15.62 -10.26
CA ALA A 72 11.35 -15.96 -11.68
C ALA A 72 10.14 -15.31 -12.40
N ILE A 73 9.91 -14.02 -12.12
CA ILE A 73 8.75 -13.32 -12.62
C ILE A 73 9.08 -13.02 -14.09
N THR A 74 8.34 -13.63 -15.00
CA THR A 74 8.43 -13.26 -16.42
C THR A 74 8.20 -11.75 -16.54
N PRO A 75 8.85 -11.04 -17.49
CA PRO A 75 8.65 -9.59 -17.69
C PRO A 75 7.17 -9.17 -17.78
N LEU A 76 6.32 -10.11 -18.21
CA LEU A 76 4.87 -9.98 -18.25
C LEU A 76 4.23 -9.75 -16.87
N ASN A 77 4.55 -10.56 -15.85
CA ASN A 77 3.89 -10.40 -14.55
C ASN A 77 4.41 -9.16 -13.81
N SER A 78 5.63 -8.68 -14.11
CA SER A 78 6.14 -7.41 -13.58
C SER A 78 5.27 -6.23 -14.05
N ILE A 79 4.98 -6.15 -15.35
CA ILE A 79 4.13 -5.08 -15.90
C ILE A 79 2.70 -5.18 -15.39
N ALA A 80 2.12 -6.38 -15.36
CA ALA A 80 0.79 -6.62 -14.80
C ALA A 80 0.70 -6.11 -13.35
N SER A 81 1.72 -6.40 -12.54
CA SER A 81 1.82 -5.91 -11.17
C SER A 81 1.94 -4.38 -11.08
N TRP A 82 2.63 -3.72 -12.02
CA TRP A 82 2.75 -2.25 -12.03
C TRP A 82 1.42 -1.59 -12.34
N VAL A 83 0.65 -2.13 -13.29
CA VAL A 83 -0.69 -1.64 -13.60
C VAL A 83 -1.63 -1.83 -12.40
N ASP A 84 -1.54 -2.99 -11.74
CA ASP A 84 -2.31 -3.26 -10.53
C ASP A 84 -1.96 -2.28 -9.40
N SER A 85 -0.71 -1.83 -9.29
CA SER A 85 -0.33 -0.85 -8.26
C SER A 85 -1.01 0.51 -8.46
N GLU A 86 -1.34 0.89 -9.70
CA GLU A 86 -2.08 2.14 -9.97
C GLU A 86 -3.51 2.14 -9.40
N GLY A 87 -4.13 0.96 -9.34
CA GLY A 87 -5.49 0.78 -8.83
C GLY A 87 -5.57 0.56 -7.32
N ARG A 88 -4.52 0.04 -6.68
CA ARG A 88 -4.53 -0.25 -5.22
C ARG A 88 -4.44 0.97 -4.31
N GLY A 89 -3.95 2.08 -4.85
CA GLY A 89 -3.47 3.17 -4.01
C GLY A 89 -2.07 2.88 -3.47
N ASP A 90 -1.64 3.65 -2.48
CA ASP A 90 -0.32 3.49 -1.89
C ASP A 90 -0.33 2.37 -0.83
N ILE A 91 0.07 1.18 -1.27
CA ILE A 91 0.14 0.00 -0.39
C ILE A 91 1.18 0.18 0.71
N VAL A 92 2.24 0.97 0.50
CA VAL A 92 3.25 1.21 1.53
C VAL A 92 2.63 2.01 2.66
N LEU A 93 1.86 3.05 2.34
CA LEU A 93 1.10 3.83 3.33
C LEU A 93 0.11 2.97 4.13
N GLN A 94 -0.68 2.13 3.44
CA GLN A 94 -1.60 1.21 4.12
C GLN A 94 -0.87 0.27 5.09
N LYS A 95 0.25 -0.32 4.65
CA LYS A 95 1.07 -1.20 5.51
C LYS A 95 1.70 -0.44 6.67
N SER A 96 2.19 0.78 6.45
CA SER A 96 2.72 1.66 7.50
C SER A 96 1.67 1.94 8.58
N TYR A 97 0.43 2.26 8.18
CA TYR A 97 -0.69 2.47 9.09
C TYR A 97 -0.98 1.23 9.94
N HIS A 98 -1.17 0.07 9.31
CA HIS A 98 -1.49 -1.16 10.03
C HIS A 98 -0.36 -1.60 10.97
N LEU A 99 0.90 -1.48 10.54
CA LEU A 99 2.06 -1.77 11.39
C LEU A 99 2.15 -0.80 12.58
N ALA A 100 1.88 0.49 12.36
CA ALA A 100 1.85 1.48 13.43
C ALA A 100 0.77 1.13 14.46
N ASN A 101 -0.44 0.76 14.02
CA ASN A 101 -1.52 0.33 14.91
C ASN A 101 -1.17 -0.94 15.70
N GLN A 102 -0.57 -1.94 15.04
CA GLN A 102 -0.15 -3.18 15.68
C GLN A 102 0.94 -2.93 16.75
N ILE A 103 1.97 -2.15 16.39
CA ILE A 103 3.06 -1.77 17.30
C ILE A 103 2.50 -0.93 18.46
N ALA A 104 1.60 0.01 18.19
CA ALA A 104 1.01 0.85 19.22
C ALA A 104 0.14 0.06 20.20
N ALA A 105 -0.59 -0.96 19.70
CA ALA A 105 -1.37 -1.85 20.54
C ALA A 105 -0.47 -2.68 21.47
N GLU A 106 0.64 -3.22 20.97
CA GLU A 106 1.57 -4.01 21.77
C GLU A 106 2.37 -3.14 22.76
N PHE A 107 2.81 -1.95 22.32
CA PHE A 107 3.47 -0.98 23.18
C PHE A 107 2.58 -0.59 24.36
N ALA A 108 1.29 -0.37 24.14
CA ALA A 108 0.32 -0.03 25.18
C ALA A 108 0.13 -1.12 26.25
N ASN A 109 0.44 -2.38 25.93
CA ASN A 109 0.41 -3.48 26.90
C ASN A 109 1.64 -3.45 27.83
N THR A 110 2.65 -2.63 27.54
CA THR A 110 3.87 -2.51 28.35
C THR A 110 3.73 -1.36 29.35
N THR A 111 3.67 -1.68 30.65
CA THR A 111 3.51 -0.67 31.72
C THR A 111 4.72 0.28 31.81
N ASN A 112 4.49 1.60 31.78
CA ASN A 112 5.51 2.64 31.84
C ASN A 112 6.62 2.48 30.79
N ALA A 113 6.23 2.32 29.53
CA ALA A 113 7.12 2.18 28.40
C ALA A 113 7.50 3.55 27.82
N THR A 114 8.80 3.79 27.65
CA THR A 114 9.30 4.98 26.96
C THR A 114 9.69 4.64 25.54
N LEU A 115 9.24 5.44 24.57
CA LEU A 115 9.73 5.41 23.20
C LEU A 115 10.76 6.52 22.99
N LEU A 116 11.97 6.14 22.59
CA LEU A 116 13.09 7.03 22.29
C LEU A 116 13.38 7.01 20.79
N LEU A 117 13.20 8.15 20.12
CA LEU A 117 13.60 8.35 18.73
C LEU A 117 14.92 9.14 18.67
N LEU A 118 15.94 8.54 18.08
CA LEU A 118 17.26 9.12 17.91
C LEU A 118 17.46 9.59 16.46
N LEU A 119 17.71 10.88 16.29
CA LEU A 119 17.92 11.52 15.00
C LEU A 119 19.30 12.17 14.96
N GLY A 120 20.09 11.90 13.93
CA GLY A 120 21.50 12.32 13.85
C GLY A 120 21.84 13.42 12.84
N HIS A 121 23.12 13.74 12.72
CA HIS A 121 23.67 14.75 11.79
C HIS A 121 23.77 14.28 10.34
N THR A 122 23.21 13.12 9.98
CA THR A 122 23.17 12.69 8.59
C THR A 122 22.62 13.82 7.73
N ASN A 123 23.01 13.87 6.44
CA ASN A 123 22.34 14.72 5.47
C ASN A 123 20.88 14.23 5.38
N LEU A 124 20.08 14.58 6.38
CA LEU A 124 18.67 14.27 6.59
C LEU A 124 17.80 15.05 5.60
N GLU A 125 18.36 15.50 4.49
CA GLU A 125 17.55 16.06 3.42
C GLU A 125 16.47 15.05 3.00
N GLU A 126 16.62 13.75 3.24
CA GLU A 126 15.53 12.81 2.98
C GLU A 126 15.58 11.52 3.83
N ILE A 127 15.03 11.56 5.07
CA ILE A 127 14.43 10.33 5.64
C ILE A 127 13.42 9.82 4.60
N PRO A 128 13.46 8.53 4.21
CA PRO A 128 12.51 7.99 3.24
C PRO A 128 11.07 8.30 3.64
N SER A 129 10.23 8.73 2.68
CA SER A 129 8.84 9.12 2.95
C SER A 129 8.05 8.02 3.66
N GLU A 130 8.29 6.76 3.30
CA GLU A 130 7.67 5.59 3.91
C GLU A 130 7.91 5.50 5.43
N GLU A 131 9.10 5.88 5.90
CA GLU A 131 9.43 5.93 7.34
C GLU A 131 8.75 7.11 8.01
N CYS A 132 8.72 8.27 7.34
CA CYS A 132 8.04 9.47 7.85
C CYS A 132 6.55 9.18 8.08
N PHE A 133 5.86 8.52 7.15
CA PHE A 133 4.46 8.16 7.31
C PHE A 133 4.23 7.13 8.42
N PHE A 134 5.08 6.09 8.52
CA PHE A 134 5.00 5.16 9.63
C PHE A 134 5.12 5.88 10.99
N LEU A 135 6.13 6.75 11.14
CA LEU A 135 6.32 7.53 12.36
C LEU A 135 5.13 8.45 12.63
N TRP A 136 4.60 9.11 11.59
CA TRP A 136 3.40 9.95 11.70
C TRP A 136 2.20 9.16 12.24
N PHE A 137 1.89 8.00 11.66
CA PHE A 137 0.81 7.14 12.15
C PHE A 137 1.05 6.69 13.60
N LEU A 138 2.28 6.26 13.92
CA LEU A 138 2.63 5.77 15.25
C LEU A 138 2.49 6.86 16.32
N PHE A 139 3.00 8.06 16.07
CA PHE A 139 2.99 9.15 17.05
C PHE A 139 1.63 9.85 17.18
N ASN A 140 0.79 9.81 16.14
CA ASN A 140 -0.59 10.27 16.23
C ASN A 140 -1.52 9.23 16.87
N HIS A 141 -1.08 7.98 17.02
CA HIS A 141 -1.89 6.94 17.64
C HIS A 141 -2.20 7.25 19.12
N PRO A 142 -3.48 7.24 19.56
CA PRO A 142 -3.87 7.67 20.90
C PRO A 142 -3.15 6.96 22.06
N LYS A 143 -2.77 5.69 21.85
CA LYS A 143 -2.07 4.89 22.86
C LYS A 143 -0.57 5.24 23.05
N ILE A 144 0.03 6.01 22.13
CA ILE A 144 1.46 6.37 22.17
C ILE A 144 1.70 7.78 22.73
N GLN A 145 0.67 8.65 22.67
CA GLN A 145 0.79 10.11 22.88
C GLN A 145 1.33 10.58 24.24
N GLN A 146 1.51 9.71 25.25
CA GLN A 146 1.86 10.13 26.62
C GLN A 146 3.31 9.86 27.07
N GLN A 147 4.13 9.10 26.32
CA GLN A 147 5.45 8.61 26.80
C GLN A 147 6.56 8.60 25.72
N THR A 148 6.54 9.61 24.82
CA THR A 148 7.51 9.71 23.71
C THR A 148 8.56 10.81 23.97
N PHE A 149 9.84 10.46 23.79
CA PHE A 149 10.95 11.39 23.82
C PHE A 149 11.72 11.36 22.50
N ILE A 150 12.02 12.54 21.96
CA ILE A 150 12.84 12.68 20.75
C ILE A 150 14.14 13.35 21.14
N GLN A 151 15.24 12.68 20.84
CA GLN A 151 16.57 13.23 20.96
C GLN A 151 17.10 13.52 19.57
N THR A 152 17.20 14.80 19.25
CA THR A 152 17.75 15.29 18.00
C THR A 152 19.19 15.69 18.20
N ALA A 153 20.02 15.43 17.23
CA ALA A 153 21.29 16.12 17.10
C ALA A 153 21.36 16.61 15.66
N GLY A 154 21.00 17.86 15.37
CA GLY A 154 20.97 18.37 13.99
C GLY A 154 20.21 19.67 13.73
N LYS A 155 20.47 20.26 12.54
CA LYS A 155 20.04 21.60 12.04
C LYS A 155 18.55 21.94 12.24
N ALA A 156 18.25 23.24 12.28
CA ALA A 156 16.90 23.82 12.37
C ALA A 156 15.85 23.30 11.35
N GLN A 157 16.27 22.80 10.16
CA GLN A 157 15.38 22.19 9.16
C GLN A 157 14.69 20.91 9.67
N LEU A 158 15.35 20.14 10.54
CA LEU A 158 14.77 18.93 11.12
C LEU A 158 13.55 19.26 12.00
N ASN A 159 13.60 20.40 12.71
CA ASN A 159 12.48 20.86 13.53
C ASN A 159 11.24 21.17 12.67
N ALA A 160 11.40 21.64 11.43
CA ALA A 160 10.26 21.91 10.55
C ALA A 160 9.56 20.61 10.12
N VAL A 161 10.31 19.61 9.67
CA VAL A 161 9.77 18.29 9.29
C VAL A 161 9.11 17.60 10.49
N LEU A 162 9.77 17.60 11.66
CA LEU A 162 9.24 16.99 12.88
C LEU A 162 8.04 17.75 13.45
N SER A 163 7.98 19.07 13.32
CA SER A 163 6.85 19.87 13.81
C SER A 163 5.54 19.53 13.08
N TRP A 164 5.64 19.09 11.82
CA TRP A 164 4.51 18.55 11.07
C TRP A 164 4.23 17.09 11.40
N LEU A 165 5.26 16.24 11.46
CA LEU A 165 5.10 14.79 11.67
C LEU A 165 4.63 14.43 13.08
N ILE A 166 5.00 15.22 14.08
CA ILE A 166 4.81 14.89 15.50
C ILE A 166 4.29 16.15 16.21
N PRO A 167 2.96 16.34 16.31
CA PRO A 167 2.41 17.57 16.90
C PRO A 167 2.64 17.70 18.41
N ARG A 168 3.03 16.62 19.10
CA ARG A 168 3.25 16.59 20.56
C ARG A 168 4.48 15.74 20.91
N TRP A 169 5.62 16.39 21.08
CA TRP A 169 6.85 15.75 21.59
C TRP A 169 7.59 16.68 22.54
N THR A 170 8.38 16.08 23.42
CA THR A 170 9.28 16.80 24.31
C THR A 170 10.68 16.73 23.73
N LYS A 171 11.23 17.88 23.31
CA LYS A 171 12.64 17.99 22.93
C LYS A 171 13.49 17.80 24.18
N VAL A 172 14.36 16.78 24.19
CA VAL A 172 15.20 16.49 25.36
C VAL A 172 16.44 17.39 25.38
N GLN A 173 17.20 17.49 24.29
CA GLN A 173 18.30 18.45 24.05
C GLN A 173 19.03 18.14 22.73
N ASP A 174 19.82 19.10 22.22
CA ASP A 174 20.77 18.88 21.12
C ASP A 174 22.08 18.30 21.67
N VAL A 175 22.54 17.16 21.13
CA VAL A 175 23.83 16.55 21.52
C VAL A 175 24.91 16.90 20.50
N ALA A 176 26.09 17.32 20.96
CA ALA A 176 27.25 17.52 20.10
C ALA A 176 27.90 16.16 19.75
N TYR A 177 28.06 15.86 18.46
CA TYR A 177 28.78 14.66 18.01
C TYR A 177 30.30 14.83 18.11
N ALA A 178 31.02 13.71 18.29
CA ALA A 178 32.47 13.71 18.18
C ALA A 178 32.88 14.17 16.77
N THR A 179 33.70 15.22 16.69
CA THR A 179 34.43 15.52 15.45
C THR A 179 35.36 14.33 15.17
N GLN A 180 35.57 13.98 13.89
CA GLN A 180 36.23 12.76 13.38
C GLN A 180 37.68 12.47 13.87
N SER A 181 38.15 13.04 14.98
CA SER A 181 39.56 13.18 15.28
C SER A 181 40.24 12.00 15.98
N ASN A 182 39.55 10.92 16.43
CA ASN A 182 40.24 9.84 17.17
C ASN A 182 39.72 8.38 16.98
N VAL A 183 38.79 8.09 16.07
CA VAL A 183 38.31 6.71 15.87
C VAL A 183 39.18 5.99 14.82
N GLY A 184 39.88 4.93 15.23
CA GLY A 184 40.64 4.08 14.30
C GLY A 184 39.77 3.51 13.18
N ILE A 185 40.33 3.31 11.97
CA ILE A 185 39.63 2.86 10.76
C ILE A 185 38.82 1.57 11.00
N GLU A 186 39.32 0.67 11.85
CA GLU A 186 38.69 -0.61 12.20
C GLU A 186 37.38 -0.45 12.98
N ASN A 187 37.22 0.66 13.71
CA ASN A 187 35.99 1.00 14.44
C ASN A 187 35.07 1.91 13.62
N LEU A 188 35.57 2.57 12.58
CA LEU A 188 34.80 3.47 11.72
C LEU A 188 33.63 2.73 11.05
N LEU A 189 33.83 1.49 10.62
CA LEU A 189 32.82 0.73 9.86
C LEU A 189 31.56 0.39 10.67
N ILE A 190 31.71 0.03 11.94
CA ILE A 190 30.56 -0.28 12.81
C ILE A 190 29.73 0.97 13.07
N THR A 191 30.39 2.12 13.23
CA THR A 191 29.71 3.39 13.49
C THR A 191 28.80 3.86 12.34
N LEU A 192 28.97 3.27 11.15
CA LEU A 192 28.21 3.56 9.93
C LEU A 192 27.03 2.61 9.69
N ILE A 193 26.90 1.53 10.46
CA ILE A 193 25.80 0.57 10.31
C ILE A 193 24.48 1.26 10.66
N PRO A 194 23.54 1.46 9.72
CA PRO A 194 22.29 2.16 10.01
C PRO A 194 21.40 1.39 10.99
N GLY A 195 20.72 2.12 11.88
CA GLY A 195 19.81 1.54 12.86
C GLY A 195 20.48 0.74 13.97
N LEU A 196 19.67 -0.10 14.63
CA LEU A 196 20.13 -1.02 15.66
C LEU A 196 20.96 -2.17 15.06
N ILE A 197 21.96 -2.64 15.82
CA ILE A 197 22.80 -3.77 15.40
C ILE A 197 22.20 -5.08 15.92
N PRO A 198 21.86 -6.04 15.04
CA PRO A 198 21.47 -7.38 15.49
C PRO A 198 22.58 -8.06 16.30
N GLY A 199 22.24 -8.75 17.39
CA GLY A 199 23.24 -9.40 18.25
C GLY A 199 24.16 -10.38 17.49
N GLU A 200 23.62 -11.14 16.53
CA GLU A 200 24.42 -12.05 15.70
C GLU A 200 25.49 -11.30 14.87
N LEU A 201 25.14 -10.12 14.34
CA LEU A 201 26.08 -9.30 13.60
C LEU A 201 27.14 -8.73 14.53
N LEU A 202 26.74 -8.20 15.68
CA LEU A 202 27.69 -7.67 16.67
C LEU A 202 28.70 -8.74 17.09
N ASP A 203 28.24 -9.96 17.37
CA ASP A 203 29.10 -11.09 17.73
C ASP A 203 30.13 -11.41 16.65
N ARG A 204 29.72 -11.41 15.38
CA ARG A 204 30.62 -11.65 14.23
C ARG A 204 31.65 -10.53 14.09
N LEU A 205 31.22 -9.28 14.26
CA LEU A 205 32.08 -8.10 14.18
C LEU A 205 33.13 -8.07 15.29
N LEU A 206 32.71 -8.31 16.54
CA LEU A 206 33.62 -8.36 17.69
C LEU A 206 34.64 -9.50 17.57
N LYS A 207 34.23 -10.69 17.08
CA LYS A 207 35.14 -11.82 16.82
C LYS A 207 36.18 -11.51 15.74
N ALA A 208 35.83 -10.66 14.78
CA ALA A 208 36.74 -10.17 13.75
C ALA A 208 37.56 -8.94 14.20
N GLY A 209 37.48 -8.54 15.49
CA GLY A 209 38.25 -7.43 16.05
C GLY A 209 37.67 -6.04 15.78
N HIS A 210 36.49 -5.94 15.16
CA HIS A 210 35.83 -4.66 14.91
C HIS A 210 34.96 -4.24 16.12
N GLY A 211 35.00 -2.96 16.51
CA GLY A 211 34.08 -2.41 17.53
C GLY A 211 34.54 -2.51 18.97
N LEU A 212 35.78 -2.94 19.23
CA LEU A 212 36.29 -3.20 20.58
C LEU A 212 36.30 -1.95 21.48
N THR A 213 36.29 -0.75 20.92
CA THR A 213 36.25 0.52 21.66
C THR A 213 34.89 1.23 21.58
N ILE A 214 33.90 0.60 20.95
CA ILE A 214 32.54 1.15 20.80
C ILE A 214 31.69 0.70 21.99
N GLN A 215 30.89 1.63 22.50
CA GLN A 215 29.97 1.36 23.58
C GLN A 215 28.60 0.99 23.01
N PHE A 216 28.07 -0.12 23.51
CA PHE A 216 26.78 -0.67 23.08
C PHE A 216 25.82 -0.75 24.26
N LEU A 217 24.54 -0.46 23.99
CA LEU A 217 23.43 -0.75 24.90
C LEU A 217 22.65 -1.94 24.36
N ALA A 218 22.55 -3.01 25.15
CA ALA A 218 21.66 -4.12 24.82
C ALA A 218 20.20 -3.68 25.00
N LEU A 219 19.38 -3.96 23.98
CA LEU A 219 17.95 -3.67 23.99
C LEU A 219 17.13 -4.96 24.15
N ASN A 220 15.84 -4.79 24.41
CA ASN A 220 14.90 -5.91 24.33
C ASN A 220 14.93 -6.50 22.90
N GLY A 221 14.75 -7.82 22.78
CA GLY A 221 14.80 -8.50 21.48
C GLY A 221 16.20 -8.94 21.02
N GLY A 222 17.27 -8.51 21.70
CA GLY A 222 18.64 -8.95 21.40
C GLY A 222 19.40 -8.06 20.40
N ASP A 223 18.81 -6.91 20.05
CA ASP A 223 19.49 -5.86 19.28
C ASP A 223 20.30 -4.93 20.18
N TYR A 224 21.25 -4.21 19.59
CA TYR A 224 22.15 -3.30 20.29
C TYR A 224 22.12 -1.90 19.70
N LEU A 225 22.03 -0.89 20.56
CA LEU A 225 22.19 0.52 20.21
C LEU A 225 23.67 0.92 20.37
N ILE A 226 24.25 1.54 19.34
CA ILE A 226 25.54 2.22 19.47
C ILE A 226 25.32 3.55 20.19
N ASN A 227 26.22 3.92 21.10
CA ASN A 227 26.24 5.25 21.67
C ASN A 227 26.18 6.32 20.55
N PRO A 228 25.13 7.19 20.52
CA PRO A 228 24.97 8.17 19.47
C PRO A 228 26.22 9.03 19.28
N THR A 229 26.90 9.43 20.34
CA THR A 229 28.11 10.29 20.25
C THR A 229 29.27 9.63 19.49
N GLN A 230 29.27 8.30 19.38
CA GLN A 230 30.28 7.51 18.67
C GLN A 230 29.87 7.20 17.22
N ARG A 231 28.66 7.58 16.79
CA ARG A 231 28.23 7.46 15.39
C ARG A 231 29.06 8.40 14.52
N SER A 232 29.52 7.91 13.37
CA SER A 232 30.30 8.69 12.42
C SER A 232 29.47 9.00 11.17
N LEU A 233 29.76 10.15 10.55
CA LEU A 233 29.32 10.45 9.19
C LEU A 233 30.51 10.17 8.27
N ALA A 234 30.43 9.11 7.49
CA ALA A 234 31.42 8.92 6.43
C ALA A 234 31.22 9.98 5.34
N LYS A 235 32.33 10.53 4.84
CA LYS A 235 32.33 11.21 3.54
C LYS A 235 32.37 10.15 2.44
N PRO A 236 31.60 10.31 1.35
CA PRO A 236 31.66 9.41 0.20
C PRO A 236 33.12 9.17 -0.25
N GLY A 237 33.50 7.90 -0.46
CA GLY A 237 34.85 7.52 -0.92
C GLY A 237 35.95 7.46 0.14
N ALA A 238 35.66 7.71 1.43
CA ALA A 238 36.67 7.73 2.48
C ALA A 238 37.03 6.34 3.08
N ILE A 239 36.29 5.29 2.73
CA ILE A 239 36.38 3.98 3.39
C ILE A 239 37.00 2.95 2.44
N ARG A 240 38.18 2.43 2.80
CA ARG A 240 38.82 1.33 2.07
C ARG A 240 38.14 -0.01 2.36
N THR A 241 38.16 -0.90 1.39
CA THR A 241 37.69 -2.28 1.51
C THR A 241 38.53 -3.07 2.51
N LEU A 242 37.85 -3.82 3.38
CA LEU A 242 38.45 -4.87 4.20
C LEU A 242 37.83 -6.20 3.77
N PRO A 243 38.59 -7.16 3.21
CA PRO A 243 38.05 -8.43 2.70
C PRO A 243 37.25 -9.22 3.74
N GLU A 244 37.71 -9.25 4.98
CA GLU A 244 37.03 -9.92 6.10
C GLU A 244 35.68 -9.25 6.42
N PHE A 245 35.63 -7.93 6.35
CA PHE A 245 34.40 -7.16 6.53
C PHE A 245 33.40 -7.43 5.40
N ASN A 246 33.86 -7.53 4.15
CA ASN A 246 33.02 -7.94 3.01
C ASN A 246 32.38 -9.32 3.24
N GLN A 247 33.14 -10.28 3.77
CA GLN A 247 32.62 -11.61 4.05
C GLN A 247 31.53 -11.59 5.13
N ILE A 248 31.70 -10.79 6.18
CA ILE A 248 30.68 -10.60 7.22
C ILE A 248 29.44 -9.96 6.61
N LEU A 249 29.59 -8.88 5.84
CA LEU A 249 28.46 -8.15 5.25
C LEU A 249 27.66 -8.95 4.21
N ARG A 250 28.28 -9.91 3.51
CA ARG A 250 27.54 -10.82 2.60
C ARG A 250 26.49 -11.65 3.34
N ALA A 251 26.65 -11.89 4.64
CA ALA A 251 25.61 -12.51 5.48
C ALA A 251 24.51 -11.53 5.90
N PHE A 252 24.74 -10.21 5.76
CA PHE A 252 23.81 -9.14 6.10
C PHE A 252 23.58 -8.20 4.89
N PRO A 253 22.98 -8.70 3.80
CA PRO A 253 22.94 -8.02 2.52
C PRO A 253 22.32 -6.61 2.54
N LYS A 254 21.33 -6.38 3.39
CA LYS A 254 20.68 -5.06 3.55
C LYS A 254 21.65 -3.99 4.08
N LEU A 255 22.52 -4.38 5.00
CA LEU A 255 23.56 -3.52 5.55
C LEU A 255 24.66 -3.25 4.51
N TYR A 256 25.00 -4.28 3.72
CA TYR A 256 25.92 -4.12 2.60
C TYR A 256 25.46 -3.05 1.61
N ALA A 257 24.17 -3.06 1.22
CA ALA A 257 23.57 -2.04 0.37
C ALA A 257 23.56 -0.65 1.01
N SER A 258 23.27 -0.57 2.30
CA SER A 258 23.18 0.72 2.99
C SER A 258 24.55 1.36 3.22
N LEU A 259 25.59 0.57 3.39
CA LEU A 259 26.96 1.08 3.46
C LEU A 259 27.44 1.66 2.13
N ILE A 260 26.92 1.20 0.98
CA ILE A 260 27.20 1.81 -0.33
C ILE A 260 26.71 3.27 -0.37
N LEU A 261 25.56 3.57 0.27
CA LEU A 261 25.08 4.95 0.41
C LEU A 261 26.02 5.81 1.25
N CYS A 262 26.70 5.21 2.22
CA CYS A 262 27.73 5.86 3.02
C CYS A 262 29.08 5.99 2.27
N GLY A 263 29.13 5.62 0.98
CA GLY A 263 30.34 5.69 0.16
C GLY A 263 31.26 4.48 0.28
N TYR A 264 30.80 3.37 0.85
CA TYR A 264 31.51 2.11 0.81
C TYR A 264 31.57 1.58 -0.63
N SER A 265 32.76 1.23 -1.08
CA SER A 265 33.05 0.92 -2.47
C SER A 265 33.70 -0.46 -2.57
N PRO A 266 32.93 -1.57 -2.59
CA PRO A 266 33.52 -2.91 -2.59
C PRO A 266 34.34 -3.18 -3.86
N GLU A 267 35.42 -3.96 -3.73
CA GLU A 267 36.27 -4.33 -4.87
C GLU A 267 35.65 -5.51 -5.65
N ASP A 268 35.15 -6.53 -4.93
CA ASP A 268 34.45 -7.70 -5.49
C ASP A 268 32.92 -7.56 -5.36
N ARG A 269 32.32 -6.66 -6.15
CA ARG A 269 30.87 -6.45 -6.16
C ARG A 269 30.18 -7.45 -7.05
N ASP A 270 29.19 -8.11 -6.50
CA ASP A 270 28.19 -8.80 -7.29
C ASP A 270 27.05 -7.79 -7.56
N ILE A 271 27.06 -7.17 -8.75
CA ILE A 271 26.03 -6.20 -9.16
C ILE A 271 24.64 -6.86 -9.14
N SER A 272 24.53 -8.12 -9.58
CA SER A 272 23.27 -8.85 -9.56
C SER A 272 22.76 -9.06 -8.13
N MET A 273 23.65 -9.40 -7.20
CA MET A 273 23.29 -9.47 -5.78
C MET A 273 22.79 -8.12 -5.27
N LEU A 274 23.49 -7.03 -5.59
CA LEU A 274 23.16 -5.68 -5.11
C LEU A 274 21.85 -5.14 -5.67
N THR A 275 21.54 -5.38 -6.95
CA THR A 275 20.24 -5.05 -7.53
C THR A 275 19.12 -5.91 -6.91
N ASN A 276 19.36 -7.19 -6.65
CA ASN A 276 18.41 -8.06 -5.94
C ASN A 276 18.13 -7.56 -4.53
N ILE A 277 19.15 -7.03 -3.84
CA ILE A 277 18.99 -6.43 -2.51
C ILE A 277 18.12 -5.17 -2.57
N ALA A 278 18.33 -4.30 -3.57
CA ALA A 278 17.47 -3.13 -3.76
C ALA A 278 16.00 -3.53 -3.89
N TRP A 279 15.70 -4.56 -4.69
CA TRP A 279 14.34 -5.08 -4.81
C TRP A 279 13.82 -5.79 -3.56
N ALA A 280 14.69 -6.44 -2.78
CA ALA A 280 14.30 -6.98 -1.48
C ALA A 280 13.91 -5.87 -0.50
N ILE A 281 14.60 -4.73 -0.55
CA ILE A 281 14.25 -3.51 0.20
C ILE A 281 12.90 -2.96 -0.31
N THR A 282 12.65 -2.92 -1.62
CA THR A 282 11.32 -2.57 -2.19
C THR A 282 10.23 -3.50 -1.68
N GLY A 283 10.48 -4.81 -1.62
CA GLY A 283 9.55 -5.80 -1.06
C GLY A 283 9.19 -5.53 0.41
N GLN A 284 10.02 -4.79 1.13
CA GLN A 284 9.81 -4.34 2.51
C GLN A 284 9.12 -2.98 2.62
N GLY A 285 8.72 -2.38 1.50
CA GLY A 285 8.16 -1.02 1.42
C GLY A 285 9.19 0.10 1.34
N GLY A 286 10.49 -0.22 1.25
CA GLY A 286 11.58 0.77 1.21
C GLY A 286 11.87 1.30 -0.19
N ILE A 287 10.87 1.81 -0.89
CA ILE A 287 11.01 2.23 -2.30
C ILE A 287 12.07 3.33 -2.46
N SER A 288 12.04 4.36 -1.61
CA SER A 288 12.94 5.49 -1.72
C SER A 288 14.37 5.07 -1.38
N LEU A 289 14.54 4.20 -0.38
CA LEU A 289 15.85 3.64 -0.04
C LEU A 289 16.42 2.79 -1.18
N ALA A 290 15.60 1.90 -1.77
CA ALA A 290 16.01 1.06 -2.89
C ALA A 290 16.45 1.91 -4.10
N GLN A 291 15.73 3.00 -4.39
CA GLN A 291 16.08 3.92 -5.46
C GLN A 291 17.45 4.56 -5.21
N LYS A 292 17.70 5.06 -4.00
CA LYS A 292 19.01 5.63 -3.62
C LYS A 292 20.14 4.63 -3.75
N VAL A 293 19.90 3.36 -3.37
CA VAL A 293 20.89 2.29 -3.53
C VAL A 293 21.24 2.11 -5.01
N LEU A 294 20.25 2.03 -5.89
CA LEU A 294 20.48 1.89 -7.33
C LEU A 294 21.15 3.13 -7.94
N GLU A 295 20.79 4.34 -7.52
CA GLU A 295 21.45 5.58 -7.96
C GLU A 295 22.93 5.62 -7.52
N ALA A 296 23.21 5.24 -6.28
CA ALA A 296 24.58 5.12 -5.79
C ALA A 296 25.35 4.05 -6.58
N LEU A 297 24.76 2.89 -6.86
CA LEU A 297 25.38 1.85 -7.68
C LEU A 297 25.66 2.33 -9.10
N LEU A 298 24.72 3.05 -9.70
CA LEU A 298 24.85 3.58 -11.06
C LEU A 298 26.04 4.53 -11.17
N ALA A 299 26.17 5.45 -10.21
CA ALA A 299 27.30 6.39 -10.14
C ALA A 299 28.65 5.67 -10.05
N HIS A 300 28.71 4.54 -9.33
CA HIS A 300 29.95 3.73 -9.24
C HIS A 300 30.25 2.93 -10.51
N CYS A 301 29.24 2.48 -11.25
CA CYS A 301 29.43 1.67 -12.45
C CYS A 301 29.90 2.50 -13.65
N HIS A 302 29.49 3.78 -13.71
CA HIS A 302 29.75 4.69 -14.83
C HIS A 302 31.23 4.76 -15.24
N GLU A 303 32.15 4.67 -14.28
CA GLU A 303 33.58 4.80 -14.52
C GLU A 303 34.29 3.47 -14.84
N ARG A 304 33.61 2.32 -14.75
CA ARG A 304 34.24 0.98 -14.77
C ARG A 304 33.74 0.05 -15.87
N SER A 305 32.42 -0.03 -16.06
CA SER A 305 31.82 -1.01 -16.97
C SER A 305 30.49 -0.49 -17.51
N LEU A 306 30.42 -0.32 -18.85
CA LEU A 306 29.19 0.09 -19.53
C LEU A 306 28.08 -0.96 -19.40
N THR A 307 28.43 -2.25 -19.38
CA THR A 307 27.44 -3.33 -19.21
C THR A 307 26.82 -3.31 -17.82
N GLU A 308 27.62 -3.13 -16.76
CA GLU A 308 27.11 -3.02 -15.39
C GLU A 308 26.33 -1.73 -15.19
N TYR A 309 26.82 -0.62 -15.75
CA TYR A 309 26.11 0.66 -15.76
C TYR A 309 24.72 0.51 -16.39
N PHE A 310 24.63 -0.07 -17.57
CA PHE A 310 23.35 -0.31 -18.25
C PHE A 310 22.44 -1.24 -17.45
N ALA A 311 22.97 -2.33 -16.89
CA ALA A 311 22.17 -3.24 -16.07
C ALA A 311 21.54 -2.51 -14.86
N VAL A 312 22.32 -1.70 -14.13
CA VAL A 312 21.81 -0.93 -12.99
C VAL A 312 20.83 0.17 -13.45
N LEU A 313 21.10 0.84 -14.57
CA LEU A 313 20.21 1.84 -15.15
C LEU A 313 18.83 1.25 -15.45
N MET A 314 18.78 0.07 -16.07
CA MET A 314 17.53 -0.62 -16.37
C MET A 314 16.78 -1.03 -15.11
N GLU A 315 17.47 -1.52 -14.08
CA GLU A 315 16.82 -1.83 -12.79
C GLU A 315 16.28 -0.57 -12.10
N LEU A 316 17.00 0.56 -12.15
CA LEU A 316 16.54 1.84 -11.64
C LEU A 316 15.29 2.35 -12.37
N GLN A 317 15.27 2.26 -13.71
CA GLN A 317 14.11 2.62 -14.53
C GLN A 317 12.90 1.74 -14.22
N LYS A 318 13.08 0.42 -14.14
CA LYS A 318 12.02 -0.53 -13.73
C LYS A 318 11.48 -0.20 -12.34
N LEU A 319 12.36 0.08 -11.38
CA LEU A 319 11.96 0.45 -10.03
C LEU A 319 11.11 1.73 -10.05
N ARG A 320 11.58 2.80 -10.69
CA ARG A 320 10.86 4.08 -10.77
C ARG A 320 9.50 3.93 -11.44
N ILE A 321 9.38 3.16 -12.53
CA ILE A 321 8.09 2.88 -13.18
C ILE A 321 7.18 2.09 -12.23
N SER A 322 7.69 1.05 -11.58
CA SER A 322 6.91 0.22 -10.64
C SER A 322 6.38 1.00 -9.43
N ALA A 323 7.19 1.97 -8.97
CA ALA A 323 6.89 2.90 -7.89
C ALA A 323 6.08 4.13 -8.36
N GLN A 324 5.72 4.20 -9.64
CA GLN A 324 4.99 5.32 -10.24
C GLN A 324 5.73 6.66 -10.17
N HIS A 325 7.06 6.64 -9.97
CA HIS A 325 7.98 7.78 -10.03
C HIS A 325 8.31 8.14 -11.48
N TYR A 326 7.26 8.38 -12.27
CA TYR A 326 7.36 8.60 -13.72
C TYR A 326 8.14 9.87 -14.09
N PHE A 327 8.04 10.94 -13.29
CA PHE A 327 8.73 12.21 -13.60
C PHE A 327 10.27 12.06 -13.52
N PRO A 328 10.87 11.56 -12.42
CA PRO A 328 12.30 11.25 -12.40
C PRO A 328 12.74 10.30 -13.51
N ALA A 329 11.95 9.25 -13.80
CA ALA A 329 12.25 8.32 -14.88
C ALA A 329 12.23 8.98 -16.28
N ALA A 330 11.35 9.94 -16.51
CA ALA A 330 11.21 10.66 -17.78
C ALA A 330 12.32 11.70 -18.04
N GLN A 331 12.90 12.24 -16.96
CA GLN A 331 13.98 13.24 -16.99
C GLN A 331 15.38 12.62 -17.08
N ASP A 332 15.49 11.32 -16.82
CA ASP A 332 16.73 10.57 -16.86
C ASP A 332 17.18 10.42 -18.32
N ILE A 333 17.89 11.41 -18.86
CA ILE A 333 18.44 11.42 -20.22
C ILE A 333 19.89 10.95 -20.14
N VAL A 334 20.13 9.72 -20.59
CA VAL A 334 21.46 9.10 -20.62
C VAL A 334 22.06 9.27 -22.02
N ASP A 335 23.38 9.49 -22.07
CA ASP A 335 24.12 9.45 -23.33
C ASP A 335 24.04 8.03 -23.91
N TYR A 336 23.45 7.89 -25.11
CA TYR A 336 23.31 6.59 -25.77
C TYR A 336 24.66 5.91 -26.06
N GLN A 337 25.77 6.64 -26.07
CA GLN A 337 27.12 6.06 -26.18
C GLN A 337 27.48 5.19 -24.96
N LEU A 338 26.80 5.39 -23.83
CA LEU A 338 26.97 4.61 -22.60
C LEU A 338 26.09 3.35 -22.56
N ILE A 339 25.26 3.13 -23.58
CA ILE A 339 24.31 2.01 -23.65
C ILE A 339 24.78 1.02 -24.72
N PRO A 340 24.89 -0.29 -24.41
CA PRO A 340 25.11 -1.33 -25.41
C PRO A 340 24.08 -1.25 -26.53
N GLY A 341 24.49 -1.46 -27.78
CA GLY A 341 23.64 -1.18 -28.96
C GLY A 341 22.30 -1.94 -28.98
N ASP A 342 22.26 -3.15 -28.40
CA ASP A 342 21.05 -3.95 -28.21
C ASP A 342 20.13 -3.42 -27.10
N GLY A 343 20.68 -2.76 -26.09
CA GLY A 343 19.95 -2.19 -24.95
C GLY A 343 19.27 -0.83 -25.20
N ILE A 344 19.64 -0.11 -26.27
CA ILE A 344 19.08 1.22 -26.59
C ILE A 344 17.56 1.15 -26.77
N ARG A 345 17.06 0.10 -27.41
CA ARG A 345 15.62 -0.10 -27.63
C ARG A 345 14.88 -0.23 -26.30
N ASP A 346 15.38 -1.07 -25.40
CA ASP A 346 14.73 -1.34 -24.11
C ASP A 346 14.72 -0.11 -23.20
N TYR A 347 15.82 0.63 -23.15
CA TYR A 347 15.87 1.90 -22.41
C TYR A 347 14.91 2.94 -23.00
N LYS A 348 14.85 3.07 -24.33
CA LYS A 348 13.90 3.99 -24.98
C LYS A 348 12.44 3.59 -24.73
N ILE A 349 12.14 2.29 -24.65
CA ILE A 349 10.82 1.81 -24.23
C ILE A 349 10.48 2.31 -22.82
N THR A 350 11.37 2.11 -21.84
CA THR A 350 11.12 2.56 -20.46
C THR A 350 11.04 4.08 -20.35
N LEU A 351 11.89 4.80 -21.08
CA LEU A 351 11.87 6.26 -21.14
C LEU A 351 10.58 6.80 -21.77
N GLY A 352 10.15 6.23 -22.90
CA GLY A 352 8.90 6.58 -23.56
C GLY A 352 7.69 6.34 -22.67
N TRP A 353 7.68 5.22 -21.95
CA TRP A 353 6.67 4.89 -20.94
C TRP A 353 6.64 5.94 -19.82
N ALA A 354 7.79 6.27 -19.24
CA ALA A 354 7.88 7.27 -18.19
C ALA A 354 7.43 8.67 -18.68
N ARG A 355 7.82 9.08 -19.90
CA ARG A 355 7.42 10.34 -20.50
C ARG A 355 5.91 10.44 -20.68
N VAL A 356 5.26 9.41 -21.25
CA VAL A 356 3.80 9.46 -21.43
C VAL A 356 3.08 9.48 -20.08
N LEU A 357 3.52 8.71 -19.08
CA LEU A 357 2.85 8.70 -17.77
C LEU A 357 3.15 9.91 -16.89
N SER A 358 4.26 10.62 -17.15
CA SER A 358 4.55 11.93 -16.53
C SER A 358 3.86 13.12 -17.21
N GLY A 359 3.27 12.92 -18.39
CA GLY A 359 2.52 13.94 -19.13
C GLY A 359 3.24 14.49 -20.36
N ASP A 360 4.53 14.19 -20.54
CA ASP A 360 5.32 14.56 -21.72
C ASP A 360 4.97 13.68 -22.94
N SER A 361 3.84 13.99 -23.54
CA SER A 361 3.26 13.16 -24.61
C SER A 361 4.00 13.33 -25.93
N LEU A 362 4.54 14.53 -26.21
CA LEU A 362 5.35 14.80 -27.40
C LEU A 362 6.71 14.11 -27.29
N GLY A 363 7.41 14.27 -26.16
CA GLY A 363 8.69 13.62 -25.95
C GLY A 363 8.57 12.09 -25.91
N ALA A 364 7.44 11.53 -25.45
CA ALA A 364 7.17 10.09 -25.58
C ALA A 364 6.99 9.67 -27.04
N TYR A 365 6.22 10.42 -27.83
CA TYR A 365 6.00 10.14 -29.25
C TYR A 365 7.31 10.15 -30.06
N GLU A 366 8.19 11.12 -29.82
CA GLU A 366 9.52 11.19 -30.44
C GLU A 366 10.37 9.96 -30.12
N VAL A 367 10.40 9.55 -28.85
CA VAL A 367 11.17 8.37 -28.40
C VAL A 367 10.64 7.10 -29.07
N PHE A 368 9.33 6.85 -29.03
CA PHE A 368 8.73 5.66 -29.66
C PHE A 368 8.87 5.64 -31.18
N SER A 369 8.78 6.80 -31.84
CA SER A 369 8.97 6.91 -33.30
C SER A 369 10.40 6.57 -33.73
N SER A 370 11.37 6.64 -32.81
CA SER A 370 12.78 6.36 -33.10
C SER A 370 13.20 4.89 -32.96
N ILE A 371 12.28 3.99 -32.58
CA ILE A 371 12.59 2.58 -32.27
C ILE A 371 11.75 1.57 -33.06
N ASP A 372 11.22 1.96 -34.23
CA ASP A 372 10.26 1.17 -35.03
C ASP A 372 9.16 0.61 -34.13
N ALA A 373 8.22 1.49 -33.74
CA ALA A 373 7.16 1.16 -32.80
C ALA A 373 6.45 -0.16 -33.19
N PRO A 374 6.12 -1.01 -32.21
CA PRO A 374 5.64 -2.37 -32.48
C PRO A 374 4.34 -2.35 -33.29
N SER A 375 4.32 -3.12 -34.39
CA SER A 375 3.11 -3.36 -35.16
C SER A 375 2.27 -4.47 -34.53
N VAL A 376 0.96 -4.23 -34.42
CA VAL A 376 -0.01 -5.24 -33.93
C VAL A 376 -0.09 -6.46 -34.86
N THR A 377 0.41 -6.36 -36.10
CA THR A 377 0.44 -7.48 -37.05
C THR A 377 1.65 -8.42 -36.87
N GLU A 378 2.64 -8.04 -36.06
CA GLU A 378 3.90 -8.77 -35.88
C GLU A 378 4.12 -9.24 -34.44
N LEU A 379 3.06 -9.24 -33.63
CA LEU A 379 3.11 -9.61 -32.21
C LEU A 379 3.52 -11.07 -32.04
N LYS A 380 4.62 -11.31 -31.33
CA LYS A 380 5.14 -12.65 -31.05
C LYS A 380 4.97 -13.05 -29.60
N SER A 381 4.63 -12.10 -28.73
CA SER A 381 4.60 -12.29 -27.29
C SER A 381 3.61 -11.37 -26.58
N PRO A 382 3.13 -11.75 -25.38
CA PRO A 382 2.30 -10.88 -24.55
C PRO A 382 2.93 -9.53 -24.20
N ILE A 383 4.25 -9.46 -24.10
CA ILE A 383 4.96 -8.19 -23.84
C ILE A 383 4.79 -7.20 -25.01
N ASP A 384 4.76 -7.69 -26.25
CA ASP A 384 4.54 -6.84 -27.43
C ASP A 384 3.17 -6.15 -27.38
N LEU A 385 2.13 -6.83 -26.87
CA LEU A 385 0.81 -6.23 -26.70
C LEU A 385 0.79 -5.10 -25.66
N TYR A 386 1.54 -5.23 -24.55
CA TYR A 386 1.69 -4.14 -23.57
C TYR A 386 2.41 -2.94 -24.19
N LEU A 387 3.42 -3.17 -25.02
CA LEU A 387 4.11 -2.11 -25.74
C LEU A 387 3.19 -1.41 -26.74
N CYS A 388 2.35 -2.16 -27.48
CA CYS A 388 1.33 -1.57 -28.33
C CYS A 388 0.29 -0.77 -27.53
N ASN A 389 -0.13 -1.25 -26.35
CA ASN A 389 -1.10 -0.55 -25.52
C ASN A 389 -0.56 0.79 -24.99
N ILE A 390 0.67 0.83 -24.48
CA ILE A 390 1.26 2.11 -24.03
C ILE A 390 1.54 3.03 -25.22
N TYR A 391 1.91 2.49 -26.38
CA TYR A 391 2.08 3.27 -27.60
C TYR A 391 0.75 3.85 -28.12
N ALA A 392 -0.36 3.13 -28.02
CA ALA A 392 -1.68 3.65 -28.34
C ALA A 392 -2.06 4.84 -27.44
N LEU A 393 -1.70 4.78 -26.15
CA LEU A 393 -1.86 5.94 -25.25
C LEU A 393 -1.01 7.14 -25.70
N VAL A 394 0.23 6.91 -26.15
CA VAL A 394 1.10 7.96 -26.71
C VAL A 394 0.45 8.60 -27.94
N LEU A 395 -0.02 7.80 -28.90
CA LEU A 395 -0.70 8.28 -30.10
C LEU A 395 -1.94 9.10 -29.77
N PHE A 396 -2.78 8.60 -28.86
CA PHE A 396 -3.97 9.32 -28.40
C PHE A 396 -3.61 10.69 -27.83
N ARG A 397 -2.61 10.77 -26.95
CA ARG A 397 -2.19 12.04 -26.36
C ARG A 397 -1.47 12.97 -27.35
N ALA A 398 -0.89 12.42 -28.41
CA ALA A 398 -0.35 13.19 -29.54
C ALA A 398 -1.44 13.63 -30.55
N GLY A 399 -2.73 13.36 -30.29
CA GLY A 399 -3.85 13.74 -31.15
C GLY A 399 -4.12 12.78 -32.31
N LYS A 400 -3.43 11.63 -32.37
CA LYS A 400 -3.62 10.57 -33.38
C LYS A 400 -4.66 9.56 -32.91
N THR A 401 -5.88 10.03 -32.68
CA THR A 401 -6.96 9.24 -32.06
C THR A 401 -7.35 8.01 -32.90
N ASP A 402 -7.42 8.12 -34.23
CA ASP A 402 -7.81 7.01 -35.09
C ASP A 402 -6.77 5.88 -35.07
N ASP A 403 -5.47 6.23 -35.12
CA ASP A 403 -4.37 5.27 -35.02
C ASP A 403 -4.40 4.56 -33.65
N ALA A 404 -4.60 5.32 -32.57
CA ALA A 404 -4.73 4.76 -31.22
C ALA A 404 -5.91 3.78 -31.13
N LEU A 405 -7.08 4.15 -31.67
CA LEU A 405 -8.26 3.29 -31.69
C LEU A 405 -8.03 2.02 -32.51
N ALA A 406 -7.39 2.13 -33.67
CA ALA A 406 -7.07 0.97 -34.51
C ALA A 406 -6.18 -0.04 -33.77
N ILE A 407 -5.17 0.45 -33.04
CA ILE A 407 -4.30 -0.39 -32.22
C ILE A 407 -5.09 -1.06 -31.09
N GLU A 408 -5.87 -0.30 -30.32
CA GLU A 408 -6.62 -0.87 -29.18
C GLU A 408 -7.68 -1.89 -29.64
N LEU A 409 -8.34 -1.66 -30.78
CA LEU A 409 -9.26 -2.65 -31.36
C LEU A 409 -8.54 -3.91 -31.85
N ALA A 410 -7.33 -3.77 -32.39
CA ALA A 410 -6.51 -4.92 -32.80
C ALA A 410 -6.02 -5.72 -31.59
N ILE A 411 -5.59 -5.06 -30.50
CA ILE A 411 -5.29 -5.69 -29.21
C ILE A 411 -6.53 -6.44 -28.70
N ASN A 412 -7.70 -5.79 -28.67
CA ASN A 412 -8.94 -6.41 -28.19
C ASN A 412 -9.29 -7.69 -28.96
N ARG A 413 -9.18 -7.68 -30.29
CA ARG A 413 -9.40 -8.88 -31.11
C ARG A 413 -8.43 -10.01 -30.76
N HIS A 414 -7.15 -9.70 -30.64
CA HIS A 414 -6.14 -10.69 -30.27
C HIS A 414 -6.43 -11.29 -28.89
N LEU A 415 -6.82 -10.47 -27.91
CA LEU A 415 -7.19 -10.93 -26.58
C LEU A 415 -8.41 -11.87 -26.57
N THR A 416 -9.39 -11.64 -27.45
CA THR A 416 -10.55 -12.53 -27.57
C THR A 416 -10.25 -13.86 -28.24
N GLU A 417 -9.10 -13.98 -28.92
CA GLU A 417 -8.66 -15.19 -29.62
C GLU A 417 -7.71 -16.06 -28.77
N LEU A 418 -7.27 -15.59 -27.60
CA LEU A 418 -6.40 -16.36 -26.70
C LEU A 418 -7.14 -17.55 -26.07
N GLU A 419 -6.46 -18.71 -25.98
CA GLU A 419 -6.98 -19.88 -25.26
C GLU A 419 -7.15 -19.60 -23.75
N GLU A 420 -6.18 -18.91 -23.16
CA GLU A 420 -6.22 -18.45 -21.77
C GLU A 420 -6.42 -16.93 -21.70
N PRO A 421 -7.46 -16.44 -20.98
CA PRO A 421 -7.72 -15.02 -20.88
C PRO A 421 -6.58 -14.25 -20.19
N ASN A 422 -6.08 -13.20 -20.84
CA ASN A 422 -5.21 -12.23 -20.18
C ASN A 422 -6.06 -11.10 -19.57
N TYR A 423 -6.49 -11.28 -18.32
CA TYR A 423 -7.36 -10.34 -17.61
C TYR A 423 -6.73 -8.97 -17.38
N HIS A 424 -5.43 -8.90 -17.09
CA HIS A 424 -4.72 -7.63 -16.89
C HIS A 424 -4.71 -6.77 -18.14
N LEU A 425 -4.32 -7.34 -19.28
CA LEU A 425 -4.26 -6.59 -20.52
C LEU A 425 -5.66 -6.26 -21.05
N SER A 426 -6.63 -7.17 -20.87
CA SER A 426 -8.05 -6.91 -21.18
C SER A 426 -8.60 -5.75 -20.38
N TYR A 427 -8.29 -5.68 -19.08
CA TYR A 427 -8.70 -4.56 -18.22
C TYR A 427 -8.17 -3.21 -18.75
N ILE A 428 -6.88 -3.12 -19.08
CA ILE A 428 -6.26 -1.86 -19.54
C ILE A 428 -6.79 -1.47 -20.93
N ASN A 429 -6.88 -2.44 -21.84
CA ASN A 429 -7.38 -2.23 -23.19
C ASN A 429 -8.85 -1.75 -23.17
N ASN A 430 -9.71 -2.39 -22.38
CA ASN A 430 -11.10 -1.94 -22.20
C ASN A 430 -11.14 -0.52 -21.58
N PHE A 431 -10.24 -0.20 -20.65
CA PHE A 431 -10.14 1.14 -20.08
C PHE A 431 -9.77 2.20 -21.13
N ASN A 432 -8.80 1.88 -22.00
CA ASN A 432 -8.38 2.77 -23.07
C ASN A 432 -9.46 2.90 -24.17
N LEU A 433 -10.15 1.81 -24.52
CA LEU A 433 -11.28 1.84 -25.46
C LEU A 433 -12.42 2.72 -24.91
N ALA A 434 -12.80 2.57 -23.65
CA ALA A 434 -13.80 3.44 -23.02
C ALA A 434 -13.39 4.92 -23.12
N ARG A 435 -12.11 5.23 -22.83
CA ARG A 435 -11.56 6.60 -22.94
C ARG A 435 -11.60 7.14 -24.37
N LEU A 436 -11.28 6.33 -25.36
CA LEU A 436 -11.28 6.72 -26.78
C LEU A 436 -12.70 6.95 -27.29
N TYR A 437 -13.64 6.06 -26.99
CA TYR A 437 -15.04 6.25 -27.37
C TYR A 437 -15.67 7.46 -26.68
N ARG A 438 -15.30 7.74 -25.42
CA ARG A 438 -15.65 9.01 -24.75
C ARG A 438 -15.20 10.22 -25.56
N PHE A 439 -13.94 10.23 -26.01
CA PHE A 439 -13.38 11.33 -26.80
C PHE A 439 -14.10 11.50 -28.15
N LEU A 440 -14.53 10.38 -28.76
CA LEU A 440 -15.29 10.36 -30.00
C LEU A 440 -16.79 10.68 -29.82
N GLY A 441 -17.27 10.82 -28.59
CA GLY A 441 -18.68 11.07 -28.26
C GLY A 441 -19.60 9.85 -28.35
N ASP A 442 -19.05 8.64 -28.50
CA ASP A 442 -19.82 7.38 -28.53
C ASP A 442 -20.05 6.86 -27.09
N LEU A 443 -21.05 7.44 -26.43
CA LEU A 443 -21.35 7.17 -25.02
C LEU A 443 -21.84 5.73 -24.76
N ASP A 444 -22.41 5.06 -25.77
CA ASP A 444 -22.86 3.67 -25.65
C ASP A 444 -21.68 2.71 -25.62
N ARG A 445 -20.71 2.90 -26.51
CA ARG A 445 -19.48 2.10 -26.49
C ARG A 445 -18.59 2.46 -25.30
N GLU A 446 -18.54 3.73 -24.88
CA GLU A 446 -17.90 4.12 -23.62
C GLU A 446 -18.43 3.27 -22.45
N GLN A 447 -19.75 3.25 -22.26
CA GLN A 447 -20.37 2.48 -21.18
C GLN A 447 -20.14 0.98 -21.33
N ALA A 448 -20.26 0.43 -22.54
CA ALA A 448 -20.07 -1.00 -22.77
C ALA A 448 -18.64 -1.46 -22.41
N TYR A 449 -17.62 -0.71 -22.79
CA TYR A 449 -16.24 -1.03 -22.44
C TYR A 449 -15.94 -0.76 -20.96
N PHE A 450 -16.53 0.29 -20.37
CA PHE A 450 -16.39 0.54 -18.94
C PHE A 450 -17.04 -0.56 -18.09
N ASN A 451 -18.18 -1.12 -18.50
CA ASN A 451 -18.78 -2.28 -17.82
C ASN A 451 -17.83 -3.50 -17.80
N LYS A 452 -17.11 -3.77 -18.89
CA LYS A 452 -16.10 -4.85 -18.91
C LYS A 452 -14.94 -4.61 -17.93
N VAL A 453 -14.57 -3.35 -17.70
CA VAL A 453 -13.59 -2.97 -16.66
C VAL A 453 -14.14 -3.31 -15.27
N LEU A 454 -15.39 -2.94 -15.01
CA LEU A 454 -16.08 -3.22 -13.74
C LEU A 454 -16.25 -4.73 -13.48
N GLU A 455 -16.54 -5.51 -14.51
CA GLU A 455 -16.65 -6.98 -14.46
C GLU A 455 -15.32 -7.65 -14.14
N THR A 456 -14.22 -7.17 -14.73
CA THR A 456 -12.88 -7.75 -14.51
C THR A 456 -12.39 -7.58 -13.07
N THR A 457 -12.89 -6.54 -12.39
CA THR A 457 -12.53 -6.21 -10.99
C THR A 457 -13.64 -6.56 -10.01
N ASN A 458 -14.73 -7.19 -10.45
CA ASN A 458 -15.84 -7.47 -9.54
C ASN A 458 -15.40 -8.40 -8.40
N GLY A 459 -15.77 -8.06 -7.17
CA GLY A 459 -15.32 -8.73 -5.95
C GLY A 459 -13.86 -8.49 -5.55
N LEU A 460 -13.07 -7.73 -6.32
CA LEU A 460 -11.64 -7.51 -6.07
C LEU A 460 -11.26 -6.04 -5.85
N ARG A 461 -12.25 -5.15 -5.86
CA ARG A 461 -12.00 -3.71 -5.89
C ARG A 461 -11.30 -3.25 -4.63
N THR A 462 -10.28 -2.46 -4.86
CA THR A 462 -9.53 -1.77 -3.82
C THR A 462 -10.37 -0.59 -3.33
N GLU A 463 -9.96 0.01 -2.22
CA GLU A 463 -10.59 1.23 -1.72
C GLU A 463 -10.54 2.39 -2.74
N SER A 464 -9.42 2.51 -3.43
CA SER A 464 -9.24 3.51 -4.48
C SER A 464 -10.14 3.25 -5.67
N ASP A 465 -10.28 1.99 -6.10
CA ASP A 465 -11.18 1.59 -7.19
C ASP A 465 -12.63 1.92 -6.87
N GLN A 466 -13.08 1.69 -5.64
CA GLN A 466 -14.46 1.97 -5.25
C GLN A 466 -14.80 3.45 -5.40
N ILE A 467 -13.90 4.36 -5.04
CA ILE A 467 -14.13 5.81 -5.21
C ILE A 467 -13.99 6.18 -6.69
N TYR A 468 -12.92 5.72 -7.35
CA TYR A 468 -12.61 6.07 -8.74
C TYR A 468 -13.68 5.61 -9.73
N PHE A 469 -14.12 4.36 -9.64
CA PHE A 469 -15.10 3.81 -10.56
C PHE A 469 -16.47 4.46 -10.39
N ASN A 470 -16.88 4.73 -9.15
CA ASN A 470 -18.13 5.44 -8.89
C ASN A 470 -18.09 6.89 -9.42
N LEU A 471 -16.99 7.62 -9.26
CA LEU A 471 -16.83 8.94 -9.88
C LEU A 471 -16.82 8.88 -11.42
N THR A 472 -16.16 7.87 -11.98
CA THR A 472 -16.11 7.68 -13.44
C THR A 472 -17.49 7.35 -14.00
N GLN A 473 -18.21 6.44 -13.35
CA GLN A 473 -19.56 6.04 -13.71
C GLN A 473 -20.53 7.22 -13.59
N ALA A 474 -20.43 8.03 -12.54
CA ALA A 474 -21.22 9.25 -12.38
C ALA A 474 -21.01 10.23 -13.54
N ALA A 475 -19.77 10.39 -14.00
CA ALA A 475 -19.47 11.25 -15.14
C ALA A 475 -20.05 10.70 -16.46
N ILE A 476 -20.09 9.37 -16.64
CA ILE A 476 -20.75 8.76 -17.81
C ILE A 476 -22.26 9.02 -17.76
N TYR A 477 -22.90 8.77 -16.61
CA TYR A 477 -24.34 9.01 -16.43
C TYR A 477 -24.72 10.48 -16.64
N GLU A 478 -23.91 11.42 -16.16
CA GLU A 478 -24.12 12.84 -16.43
C GLU A 478 -24.12 13.14 -17.94
N ARG A 479 -23.11 12.67 -18.69
CA ARG A 479 -23.04 12.89 -20.15
C ARG A 479 -24.20 12.25 -20.90
N ARG A 480 -24.77 11.18 -20.35
CA ARG A 480 -25.95 10.50 -20.90
C ARG A 480 -27.29 11.14 -20.48
N GLY A 481 -27.26 12.21 -19.68
CA GLY A 481 -28.47 12.88 -19.20
C GLY A 481 -29.23 12.07 -18.15
N GLN A 482 -28.52 11.29 -17.33
CA GLN A 482 -29.06 10.42 -16.27
C GLN A 482 -28.66 10.97 -14.88
N PRO A 483 -29.29 12.07 -14.41
CA PRO A 483 -28.83 12.81 -13.25
C PRO A 483 -29.00 12.05 -11.93
N LEU A 484 -30.02 11.20 -11.80
CA LEU A 484 -30.24 10.40 -10.59
C LEU A 484 -29.16 9.32 -10.43
N GLU A 485 -28.86 8.60 -11.51
CA GLU A 485 -27.81 7.59 -11.53
C GLU A 485 -26.43 8.23 -11.29
N ALA A 486 -26.20 9.42 -11.87
CA ALA A 486 -24.98 10.20 -11.60
C ALA A 486 -24.87 10.61 -10.13
N LEU A 487 -25.98 11.03 -9.50
CA LEU A 487 -26.04 11.36 -8.08
C LEU A 487 -25.74 10.13 -7.21
N VAL A 488 -26.39 9.00 -7.47
CA VAL A 488 -26.19 7.75 -6.71
C VAL A 488 -24.73 7.29 -6.79
N SER A 489 -24.14 7.25 -7.98
CA SER A 489 -22.72 6.89 -8.12
C SER A 489 -21.81 7.89 -7.39
N THR A 490 -22.09 9.19 -7.46
CA THR A 490 -21.28 10.19 -6.71
C THR A 490 -21.43 10.01 -5.19
N TRP A 491 -22.65 9.74 -4.71
CA TRP A 491 -22.93 9.48 -3.31
C TRP A 491 -22.18 8.24 -2.82
N LEU A 492 -22.15 7.15 -3.61
CA LEU A 492 -21.37 5.94 -3.29
C LEU A 492 -19.87 6.22 -3.18
N ALA A 493 -19.31 7.02 -4.09
CA ALA A 493 -17.91 7.45 -3.99
C ALA A 493 -17.65 8.19 -2.67
N CYS A 494 -18.59 9.05 -2.24
CA CYS A 494 -18.49 9.78 -0.97
C CYS A 494 -18.60 8.85 0.24
N VAL A 495 -19.50 7.86 0.23
CA VAL A 495 -19.61 6.84 1.29
C VAL A 495 -18.29 6.07 1.45
N HIS A 496 -17.69 5.63 0.34
CA HIS A 496 -16.40 4.94 0.39
C HIS A 496 -15.25 5.84 0.84
N TRP A 497 -15.27 7.13 0.49
CA TRP A 497 -14.30 8.09 1.02
C TRP A 497 -14.47 8.33 2.52
N LEU A 498 -15.69 8.52 3.00
CA LEU A 498 -15.98 8.72 4.42
C LEU A 498 -15.60 7.49 5.26
N ALA A 499 -15.76 6.29 4.70
CA ALA A 499 -15.38 5.03 5.35
C ALA A 499 -13.91 4.65 5.17
N CYS A 500 -13.11 5.49 4.50
CA CYS A 500 -11.73 5.17 4.15
C CYS A 500 -10.84 5.08 5.39
N GLU A 501 -10.20 3.92 5.59
CA GLU A 501 -9.37 3.68 6.78
C GLU A 501 -8.07 4.47 6.72
N VAL A 502 -7.45 4.52 5.53
CA VAL A 502 -6.17 5.21 5.28
C VAL A 502 -6.34 6.16 4.08
N PRO A 503 -7.01 7.31 4.26
CA PRO A 503 -7.28 8.27 3.18
C PRO A 503 -6.01 8.81 2.53
N GLU A 504 -4.88 8.79 3.23
CA GLU A 504 -3.56 9.15 2.70
C GLU A 504 -3.10 8.21 1.58
N ALA A 505 -3.62 6.99 1.54
CA ALA A 505 -3.24 5.97 0.57
C ALA A 505 -4.08 6.00 -0.72
N ILE A 506 -4.95 7.00 -0.91
CA ILE A 506 -5.82 7.05 -2.08
C ILE A 506 -5.03 7.09 -3.39
N GLY A 507 -5.45 6.32 -4.39
CA GLY A 507 -4.75 6.21 -5.67
C GLY A 507 -4.76 7.51 -6.48
N TRP A 508 -3.67 7.80 -7.18
CA TRP A 508 -3.52 9.02 -7.98
C TRP A 508 -4.57 9.14 -9.10
N ARG A 509 -5.13 8.02 -9.60
CA ARG A 509 -6.22 8.04 -10.60
C ARG A 509 -7.50 8.67 -10.04
N THR A 510 -7.78 8.42 -8.76
CA THR A 510 -8.89 9.08 -8.05
C THR A 510 -8.63 10.57 -7.94
N LEU A 511 -7.42 10.97 -7.53
CA LEU A 511 -7.04 12.39 -7.46
C LEU A 511 -7.09 13.08 -8.82
N LEU A 512 -6.61 12.42 -9.88
CA LEU A 512 -6.69 12.94 -11.24
C LEU A 512 -8.14 13.16 -11.68
N THR A 513 -9.06 12.30 -11.24
CA THR A 513 -10.50 12.43 -11.55
C THR A 513 -11.12 13.63 -10.83
N LEU A 514 -10.73 13.88 -9.58
CA LEU A 514 -11.23 15.00 -8.79
C LEU A 514 -10.65 16.36 -9.20
N TYR A 515 -9.34 16.40 -9.50
CA TYR A 515 -8.61 17.66 -9.73
C TYR A 515 -8.26 17.91 -11.20
N SER A 516 -8.47 16.95 -12.09
CA SER A 516 -8.01 16.99 -13.50
C SER A 516 -6.49 17.18 -13.68
N LYS A 517 -5.71 17.04 -12.60
CA LYS A 517 -4.25 17.05 -12.59
C LYS A 517 -3.74 16.04 -11.57
N ARG A 518 -2.53 15.54 -11.76
CA ARG A 518 -1.87 14.69 -10.75
C ARG A 518 -1.63 15.53 -9.50
N GLN A 519 -1.93 14.97 -8.34
CA GLN A 519 -1.65 15.56 -7.03
C GLN A 519 -0.74 14.60 -6.27
N VAL A 520 0.09 15.14 -5.38
CA VAL A 520 0.83 14.39 -4.37
C VAL A 520 0.05 14.55 -3.08
N ILE A 521 -0.27 13.44 -2.41
CA ILE A 521 -1.04 13.50 -1.18
C ILE A 521 -0.17 14.10 -0.08
N GLN A 522 -0.73 15.09 0.57
CA GLN A 522 -0.23 15.67 1.80
C GLN A 522 -1.41 15.72 2.79
N PRO A 523 -1.20 15.56 4.10
CA PRO A 523 -2.27 15.64 5.11
C PRO A 523 -3.26 16.80 4.97
N ASP A 524 -2.82 17.97 4.51
CA ASP A 524 -3.64 19.16 4.24
C ASP A 524 -4.54 19.03 3.00
N LEU A 525 -4.25 18.10 2.10
CA LEU A 525 -5.09 17.78 0.95
C LEU A 525 -6.35 16.98 1.33
N LEU A 526 -6.35 16.24 2.45
CA LEU A 526 -7.47 15.36 2.82
C LEU A 526 -8.77 16.14 3.13
N PRO A 527 -8.73 17.26 3.87
CA PRO A 527 -9.90 18.15 3.99
C PRO A 527 -10.36 18.70 2.64
N ASP A 528 -9.44 19.09 1.75
CA ASP A 528 -9.77 19.62 0.43
C ASP A 528 -10.44 18.56 -0.47
N ILE A 529 -10.01 17.31 -0.41
CA ILE A 529 -10.68 16.19 -1.10
C ILE A 529 -12.13 16.04 -0.60
N SER A 530 -12.33 16.11 0.72
CA SER A 530 -13.67 16.02 1.32
C SER A 530 -14.56 17.18 0.87
N ASN A 531 -14.02 18.40 0.83
CA ASN A 531 -14.73 19.56 0.29
C ASN A 531 -15.05 19.37 -1.20
N LYS A 532 -14.10 18.87 -2.00
CA LYS A 532 -14.29 18.69 -3.44
C LYS A 532 -15.36 17.65 -3.75
N LEU A 533 -15.42 16.57 -2.98
CA LEU A 533 -16.47 15.57 -3.04
C LEU A 533 -17.82 16.19 -2.65
N ALA A 534 -17.88 17.03 -1.62
CA ALA A 534 -19.11 17.71 -1.20
C ALA A 534 -19.64 18.68 -2.27
N GLU A 535 -18.76 19.46 -2.91
CA GLU A 535 -19.09 20.31 -4.06
C GLU A 535 -19.67 19.48 -5.21
N THR A 536 -18.98 18.38 -5.55
CA THR A 536 -19.37 17.50 -6.66
C THR A 536 -20.73 16.86 -6.39
N LEU A 537 -20.94 16.36 -5.17
CA LEU A 537 -22.20 15.75 -4.74
C LEU A 537 -23.35 16.78 -4.74
N SER A 538 -23.10 17.99 -4.26
CA SER A 538 -24.07 19.09 -4.28
C SER A 538 -24.47 19.49 -5.70
N ALA A 539 -23.51 19.57 -6.62
CA ALA A 539 -23.80 19.87 -8.03
C ALA A 539 -24.67 18.78 -8.68
N ARG A 540 -24.44 17.51 -8.32
CA ARG A 540 -25.23 16.37 -8.80
C ARG A 540 -26.64 16.36 -8.23
N LEU A 541 -26.78 16.68 -6.95
CA LEU A 541 -28.07 16.84 -6.29
C LEU A 541 -28.92 17.92 -6.97
N ASN A 542 -28.32 19.08 -7.26
CA ASN A 542 -28.97 20.17 -7.99
C ASN A 542 -29.39 19.72 -9.41
N SER A 543 -28.53 18.97 -10.10
CA SER A 543 -28.84 18.43 -11.43
C SER A 543 -29.99 17.42 -11.40
N ALA A 544 -30.11 16.65 -10.30
CA ALA A 544 -31.22 15.74 -10.06
C ALA A 544 -32.50 16.44 -9.56
N SER A 545 -32.45 17.75 -9.30
CA SER A 545 -33.58 18.54 -8.78
C SER A 545 -34.18 17.99 -7.48
N LEU A 546 -33.34 17.41 -6.62
CA LEU A 546 -33.76 16.88 -5.32
C LEU A 546 -33.54 17.92 -4.22
N VAL A 547 -34.51 18.00 -3.30
CA VAL A 547 -34.45 18.87 -2.12
C VAL A 547 -34.17 18.00 -0.91
N LEU A 548 -33.11 18.33 -0.16
CA LEU A 548 -32.74 17.57 1.02
C LEU A 548 -33.69 17.83 2.18
N PRO A 549 -33.97 16.81 3.00
CA PRO A 549 -34.62 17.02 4.29
C PRO A 549 -33.68 17.77 5.23
N GLU A 550 -34.25 18.53 6.17
CA GLU A 550 -33.50 18.98 7.33
C GLU A 550 -33.20 17.77 8.24
N ILE A 551 -31.95 17.66 8.68
CA ILE A 551 -31.54 16.67 9.66
C ILE A 551 -31.35 17.38 11.01
N ASP A 552 -32.00 16.87 12.05
CA ASP A 552 -31.94 17.37 13.43
C ASP A 552 -31.04 16.52 14.36
N PHE A 553 -30.36 15.52 13.81
CA PHE A 553 -29.42 14.64 14.52
C PHE A 553 -27.98 14.79 14.01
N GLN A 554 -27.02 14.28 14.80
CA GLN A 554 -25.61 14.29 14.40
C GLN A 554 -25.37 13.26 13.28
N PRO A 555 -24.73 13.63 12.16
CA PRO A 555 -24.36 12.68 11.13
C PRO A 555 -23.50 11.53 11.69
N PRO A 556 -23.73 10.27 11.28
CA PRO A 556 -22.94 9.15 11.75
C PRO A 556 -21.49 9.21 11.25
N ASN A 557 -20.60 8.56 11.99
CA ASN A 557 -19.27 8.23 11.48
C ASN A 557 -19.36 7.07 10.49
N PHE A 558 -18.49 7.05 9.48
CA PHE A 558 -18.45 5.98 8.50
C PHE A 558 -17.19 5.15 8.72
N ILE A 559 -17.34 3.83 8.69
CA ILE A 559 -16.21 2.90 8.79
C ILE A 559 -16.44 1.70 7.90
N LYS A 560 -15.38 1.03 7.48
CA LYS A 560 -15.49 -0.25 6.80
C LYS A 560 -15.65 -1.41 7.76
N ILE A 561 -16.29 -2.46 7.28
CA ILE A 561 -16.40 -3.71 8.04
C ILE A 561 -15.05 -4.36 8.33
N SER A 562 -14.08 -4.19 7.42
CA SER A 562 -12.70 -4.66 7.57
C SER A 562 -11.95 -4.05 8.76
N ALA A 563 -12.40 -2.90 9.27
CA ALA A 563 -11.81 -2.25 10.45
C ALA A 563 -12.09 -3.02 11.76
N PHE A 564 -12.96 -4.03 11.74
CA PHE A 564 -13.29 -4.85 12.90
C PHE A 564 -12.49 -6.16 12.94
N SER A 565 -11.76 -6.38 14.04
CA SER A 565 -11.06 -7.65 14.29
C SER A 565 -12.01 -8.83 14.58
N ASN A 566 -13.20 -8.56 15.13
CA ASN A 566 -14.26 -9.54 15.30
C ASN A 566 -15.61 -8.85 15.01
N PRO A 567 -16.04 -8.83 13.73
CA PRO A 567 -17.25 -8.14 13.31
C PRO A 567 -18.50 -8.71 14.01
N ILE A 568 -18.61 -10.04 14.12
CA ILE A 568 -19.78 -10.74 14.66
C ILE A 568 -20.16 -10.24 16.06
N LYS A 569 -19.18 -10.12 16.96
CA LYS A 569 -19.44 -9.65 18.33
C LYS A 569 -19.89 -8.20 18.40
N LYS A 570 -19.44 -7.36 17.47
CA LYS A 570 -19.76 -5.92 17.47
C LYS A 570 -21.04 -5.61 16.71
N LEU A 571 -21.37 -6.41 15.69
CA LEU A 571 -22.46 -6.16 14.77
C LEU A 571 -23.76 -6.84 15.17
N ASN A 572 -23.79 -7.72 16.17
CA ASN A 572 -25.00 -8.44 16.59
C ASN A 572 -26.22 -7.55 16.92
N GLN A 573 -26.01 -6.26 17.22
CA GLN A 573 -27.04 -5.25 17.49
C GLN A 573 -27.21 -4.22 16.36
N ALA A 574 -26.55 -4.43 15.22
CA ALA A 574 -26.60 -3.49 14.11
C ALA A 574 -27.97 -3.53 13.41
N LYS A 575 -28.46 -2.37 12.99
CA LYS A 575 -29.58 -2.27 12.05
C LYS A 575 -29.06 -2.48 10.64
N ILE A 576 -29.70 -3.33 9.85
CA ILE A 576 -29.32 -3.54 8.44
C ILE A 576 -30.11 -2.56 7.58
N TYR A 577 -29.39 -1.87 6.69
CA TYR A 577 -29.96 -1.03 5.66
C TYR A 577 -29.53 -1.64 4.31
N CYS A 578 -30.47 -2.14 3.53
CA CYS A 578 -30.18 -2.75 2.25
C CYS A 578 -31.01 -2.13 1.13
N HIS A 579 -30.36 -1.78 0.03
CA HIS A 579 -31.04 -1.32 -1.18
C HIS A 579 -30.26 -1.66 -2.44
N GLN A 580 -30.99 -1.89 -3.54
CA GLN A 580 -30.39 -2.26 -4.83
C GLN A 580 -29.36 -1.24 -5.31
N GLN A 581 -29.55 0.04 -5.00
CA GLN A 581 -28.69 1.13 -5.49
C GLN A 581 -27.45 1.40 -4.64
N TYR A 582 -27.42 0.98 -3.36
CA TYR A 582 -26.32 1.28 -2.46
C TYR A 582 -25.76 0.11 -1.63
N GLY A 583 -26.26 -1.10 -1.86
CA GLY A 583 -25.76 -2.31 -1.20
C GLY A 583 -26.20 -2.39 0.27
N VAL A 584 -25.30 -2.91 1.11
CA VAL A 584 -25.56 -3.16 2.54
C VAL A 584 -24.77 -2.16 3.39
N LEU A 585 -25.48 -1.44 4.25
CA LEU A 585 -24.92 -0.64 5.33
C LEU A 585 -25.43 -1.16 6.68
N LEU A 586 -24.59 -1.13 7.70
CA LEU A 586 -24.96 -1.55 9.05
C LEU A 586 -24.89 -0.36 10.00
N GLY A 587 -26.02 0.01 10.62
CA GLY A 587 -26.07 1.10 11.59
C GLY A 587 -25.83 0.61 13.00
N LEU A 588 -24.86 1.21 13.68
CA LEU A 588 -24.55 0.97 15.09
C LEU A 588 -24.91 2.21 15.93
N PRO A 589 -25.46 2.01 17.15
CA PRO A 589 -25.75 3.13 18.04
C PRO A 589 -24.49 3.69 18.70
N GLN A 590 -23.39 2.93 18.71
CA GLN A 590 -22.14 3.33 19.35
C GLN A 590 -21.27 4.14 18.38
N PRO A 591 -20.77 5.31 18.78
CA PRO A 591 -19.87 6.10 17.94
C PRO A 591 -18.51 5.40 17.82
N THR A 592 -17.99 5.31 16.60
CA THR A 592 -16.60 4.95 16.33
C THR A 592 -15.81 6.21 15.96
N GLN A 593 -14.49 6.14 16.08
CA GLN A 593 -13.63 7.25 15.66
C GLN A 593 -13.43 7.19 14.14
N SER A 594 -13.68 8.30 13.44
CA SER A 594 -13.29 8.46 12.03
C SER A 594 -11.78 8.64 11.90
N SER A 595 -11.22 8.22 10.77
CA SER A 595 -9.82 8.48 10.39
C SER A 595 -9.57 9.99 10.17
N LEU A 596 -10.59 10.74 9.74
CA LEU A 596 -10.55 12.18 9.50
C LEU A 596 -11.49 12.94 10.42
N ASN A 597 -10.99 14.03 10.99
CA ASN A 597 -11.76 14.90 11.88
C ASN A 597 -11.57 16.37 11.48
N SER A 598 -12.04 16.72 10.29
CA SER A 598 -12.05 18.09 9.75
C SER A 598 -13.48 18.59 9.54
N ALA A 599 -13.65 19.91 9.46
CA ALA A 599 -14.95 20.52 9.21
C ALA A 599 -15.52 20.12 7.84
N GLU A 600 -14.65 20.01 6.84
CA GLU A 600 -14.97 19.59 5.47
C GLU A 600 -15.44 18.14 5.43
N HIS A 601 -14.81 17.25 6.21
CA HIS A 601 -15.23 15.86 6.34
C HIS A 601 -16.59 15.74 7.01
N HIS A 602 -16.84 16.51 8.07
CA HIS A 602 -18.16 16.56 8.72
C HIS A 602 -19.25 17.12 7.80
N CYS A 603 -18.93 18.14 6.99
CA CYS A 603 -19.84 18.70 5.99
C CYS A 603 -20.24 17.64 4.95
N LEU A 604 -19.26 16.90 4.43
CA LEU A 604 -19.52 15.80 3.51
C LEU A 604 -20.37 14.70 4.16
N SER A 605 -20.07 14.32 5.40
CA SER A 605 -20.85 13.33 6.16
C SER A 605 -22.30 13.78 6.33
N ALA A 606 -22.55 15.04 6.69
CA ALA A 606 -23.88 15.61 6.80
C ALA A 606 -24.65 15.54 5.47
N LEU A 607 -24.00 15.90 4.36
CA LEU A 607 -24.60 15.86 3.03
C LEU A 607 -24.95 14.43 2.58
N VAL A 608 -24.03 13.49 2.77
CA VAL A 608 -24.25 12.06 2.47
C VAL A 608 -25.42 11.51 3.29
N THR A 609 -25.49 11.87 4.57
CA THR A 609 -26.57 11.48 5.48
C THR A 609 -27.93 12.07 5.05
N ALA A 610 -27.96 13.34 4.63
CA ALA A 610 -29.17 14.01 4.14
C ALA A 610 -29.74 13.33 2.90
N ILE A 611 -28.85 12.94 1.97
CA ILE A 611 -29.26 12.21 0.77
C ILE A 611 -29.81 10.83 1.13
N PHE A 612 -29.18 10.13 2.08
CA PHE A 612 -29.67 8.83 2.53
C PHE A 612 -31.07 8.93 3.16
N GLN A 613 -31.36 10.01 3.88
CA GLN A 613 -32.67 10.28 4.48
C GLN A 613 -33.77 10.65 3.45
N LEU A 614 -33.45 10.81 2.17
CA LEU A 614 -34.48 10.92 1.12
C LEU A 614 -35.29 9.62 0.99
N ASP A 615 -34.71 8.48 1.37
CA ASP A 615 -35.45 7.23 1.48
C ASP A 615 -36.14 7.14 2.84
N SER A 616 -37.44 7.47 2.84
CA SER A 616 -38.30 7.46 4.03
C SER A 616 -38.40 6.11 4.76
N GLN A 617 -37.93 5.02 4.15
CA GLN A 617 -37.94 3.70 4.79
C GLN A 617 -36.88 3.59 5.90
N PHE A 618 -35.90 4.49 5.93
CA PHE A 618 -34.74 4.37 6.81
C PHE A 618 -34.56 5.60 7.71
N SER A 619 -34.54 5.38 9.03
CA SER A 619 -34.17 6.41 10.00
C SER A 619 -32.75 6.17 10.52
N LEU A 620 -31.93 7.22 10.51
CA LEU A 620 -30.57 7.23 11.06
C LEU A 620 -30.46 7.93 12.42
N ALA A 621 -31.57 8.38 13.02
CA ALA A 621 -31.55 9.18 14.25
C ALA A 621 -30.90 8.46 15.46
N GLU A 622 -30.95 7.13 15.48
CA GLU A 622 -30.33 6.29 16.53
C GLU A 622 -28.97 5.70 16.11
N VAL A 623 -28.45 6.08 14.94
CA VAL A 623 -27.22 5.53 14.37
C VAL A 623 -26.10 6.53 14.55
N SER A 624 -25.10 6.16 15.36
CA SER A 624 -23.87 6.96 15.53
C SER A 624 -22.77 6.55 14.57
N THR A 625 -22.84 5.33 14.02
CA THR A 625 -21.85 4.79 13.09
C THR A 625 -22.52 3.99 11.98
N LEU A 626 -22.18 4.28 10.73
CA LEU A 626 -22.51 3.47 9.56
C LEU A 626 -21.30 2.64 9.14
N VAL A 627 -21.49 1.33 9.11
CA VAL A 627 -20.52 0.36 8.63
C VAL A 627 -20.81 0.05 7.17
N VAL A 628 -19.83 0.27 6.31
CA VAL A 628 -19.87 -0.07 4.89
C VAL A 628 -19.39 -1.50 4.69
N ASP A 629 -20.25 -2.37 4.17
CA ASP A 629 -19.88 -3.72 3.76
C ASP A 629 -19.23 -3.68 2.37
N ASP A 630 -17.90 -3.81 2.33
CA ASP A 630 -17.11 -3.81 1.10
C ASP A 630 -16.76 -5.24 0.62
N CYS A 631 -17.43 -6.26 1.18
CA CYS A 631 -17.35 -7.63 0.65
C CYS A 631 -17.95 -7.73 -0.76
N TYR A 632 -18.74 -6.75 -1.19
CA TYR A 632 -19.32 -6.69 -2.53
C TYR A 632 -18.85 -5.49 -3.35
N GLY A 633 -18.42 -5.77 -4.58
CA GLY A 633 -17.90 -4.76 -5.51
C GLY A 633 -18.98 -3.93 -6.21
N HIS A 634 -20.16 -4.50 -6.50
CA HIS A 634 -21.29 -3.81 -7.17
C HIS A 634 -22.61 -4.61 -7.12
N GLU A 635 -22.78 -5.52 -6.17
CA GLU A 635 -23.79 -6.57 -6.32
C GLU A 635 -25.11 -6.16 -5.67
N ILE A 636 -26.02 -5.73 -6.56
CA ILE A 636 -27.45 -5.60 -6.39
C ILE A 636 -27.96 -6.87 -5.69
N LEU A 637 -28.24 -6.74 -4.41
CA LEU A 637 -29.14 -7.66 -3.74
C LEU A 637 -30.51 -6.99 -3.80
N ASP A 638 -31.53 -7.71 -4.27
CA ASP A 638 -32.90 -7.40 -3.89
C ASP A 638 -32.92 -7.23 -2.37
N SER A 639 -33.55 -6.15 -1.88
CA SER A 639 -33.39 -5.68 -0.49
C SER A 639 -33.59 -6.78 0.56
N THR A 640 -34.54 -7.69 0.31
CA THR A 640 -34.85 -8.83 1.17
C THR A 640 -33.75 -9.91 1.23
N TYR A 641 -32.95 -10.08 0.19
CA TYR A 641 -31.85 -11.04 0.18
C TYR A 641 -30.55 -10.47 0.74
N GLY A 642 -30.32 -9.16 0.59
CA GLY A 642 -29.16 -8.51 1.17
C GLY A 642 -29.22 -8.47 2.69
N GLU A 643 -30.40 -8.22 3.25
CA GLU A 643 -30.64 -8.38 4.69
C GLU A 643 -30.38 -9.81 5.15
N LEU A 644 -30.91 -10.82 4.45
CA LEU A 644 -30.69 -12.22 4.77
C LEU A 644 -29.19 -12.60 4.78
N ILE A 645 -28.45 -12.20 3.75
CA ILE A 645 -27.02 -12.48 3.62
C ILE A 645 -26.22 -11.76 4.72
N ALA A 646 -26.50 -10.49 4.97
CA ALA A 646 -25.85 -9.73 6.04
C ALA A 646 -26.12 -10.35 7.41
N SER A 647 -27.35 -10.81 7.67
CA SER A 647 -27.72 -11.51 8.91
C SER A 647 -26.95 -12.84 9.06
N ILE A 648 -26.74 -13.61 7.99
CA ILE A 648 -25.92 -14.84 8.01
C ILE A 648 -24.43 -14.55 8.24
N ARG A 649 -23.88 -13.49 7.65
CA ARG A 649 -22.46 -13.15 7.81
C ARG A 649 -22.13 -12.61 9.18
N TRP A 650 -22.95 -11.68 9.65
CA TRP A 650 -22.57 -10.75 10.71
C TRP A 650 -23.21 -11.04 12.07
N GLY A 651 -24.03 -12.07 12.19
CA GLY A 651 -24.65 -12.44 13.47
C GLY A 651 -25.78 -11.51 13.88
N ILE A 652 -26.38 -10.81 12.92
CA ILE A 652 -27.43 -9.83 13.20
C ILE A 652 -28.74 -10.59 13.40
N ASN A 653 -29.33 -10.44 14.58
CA ASN A 653 -30.55 -11.14 14.95
C ASN A 653 -31.72 -10.64 14.09
N ASP A 654 -32.18 -11.47 13.16
CA ASP A 654 -33.55 -11.40 12.69
C ASP A 654 -34.40 -12.20 13.70
N GLU A 655 -35.20 -11.50 14.52
CA GLU A 655 -36.08 -12.11 15.53
C GLU A 655 -37.07 -13.13 14.92
N GLN A 656 -37.21 -13.18 13.59
CA GLN A 656 -38.18 -14.01 12.88
C GLN A 656 -37.59 -15.24 12.15
N ALA A 657 -36.26 -15.40 12.05
CA ALA A 657 -35.65 -16.48 11.25
C ALA A 657 -34.67 -17.36 12.04
N ASN A 658 -34.92 -18.68 12.05
CA ASN A 658 -33.95 -19.67 12.53
C ASN A 658 -32.75 -19.71 11.58
N PHE A 659 -31.52 -19.53 12.10
CA PHE A 659 -30.28 -19.58 11.31
C PHE A 659 -30.23 -20.78 10.33
N HIS A 660 -30.66 -21.96 10.77
CA HIS A 660 -30.66 -23.17 9.93
C HIS A 660 -31.66 -23.11 8.76
N SER A 661 -32.80 -22.42 8.92
CA SER A 661 -33.73 -22.24 7.81
C SER A 661 -33.21 -21.22 6.80
N MET A 662 -32.43 -20.24 7.24
CA MET A 662 -31.77 -19.25 6.37
C MET A 662 -30.73 -19.90 5.46
N LEU A 663 -29.99 -20.91 5.92
CA LEU A 663 -28.96 -21.60 5.12
C LEU A 663 -29.50 -22.22 3.82
N ASN A 664 -30.78 -22.59 3.78
CA ASN A 664 -31.41 -23.16 2.59
C ASN A 664 -31.89 -22.09 1.58
N ARG A 665 -31.89 -20.82 1.97
CA ARG A 665 -32.36 -19.67 1.17
C ARG A 665 -31.23 -18.85 0.56
N VAL A 666 -29.99 -19.26 0.83
CA VAL A 666 -28.77 -18.63 0.35
C VAL A 666 -27.94 -19.68 -0.36
N SER A 667 -27.35 -19.30 -1.47
CA SER A 667 -26.43 -20.13 -2.23
C SER A 667 -25.01 -19.59 -2.12
N VAL A 668 -24.04 -20.47 -2.30
CA VAL A 668 -22.62 -20.14 -2.38
C VAL A 668 -22.20 -20.31 -3.83
N THR A 669 -21.45 -19.33 -4.34
CA THR A 669 -20.78 -19.41 -5.64
C THR A 669 -19.31 -19.03 -5.48
N PHE A 670 -18.47 -19.37 -6.45
CA PHE A 670 -17.12 -18.82 -6.51
C PHE A 670 -17.18 -17.30 -6.73
N GLY A 671 -16.27 -16.57 -6.09
CA GLY A 671 -16.14 -15.14 -6.29
C GLY A 671 -15.88 -14.81 -7.76
N GLN A 672 -16.57 -13.79 -8.28
CA GLN A 672 -16.41 -13.38 -9.69
C GLN A 672 -14.98 -12.91 -10.03
N GLY A 673 -14.19 -12.57 -9.01
CA GLY A 673 -12.79 -12.20 -9.13
C GLY A 673 -11.83 -13.34 -9.47
N ILE A 674 -12.27 -14.60 -9.44
CA ILE A 674 -11.39 -15.75 -9.67
C ILE A 674 -11.13 -15.93 -11.16
N SER A 675 -9.85 -16.13 -11.51
CA SER A 675 -9.40 -16.40 -12.88
C SER A 675 -9.33 -17.89 -13.17
N SER A 676 -8.76 -18.67 -12.25
CA SER A 676 -8.60 -20.11 -12.39
C SER A 676 -8.48 -20.80 -11.04
N VAL A 677 -8.66 -22.12 -11.03
CA VAL A 677 -8.48 -22.97 -9.85
C VAL A 677 -7.54 -24.12 -10.20
N GLU A 678 -6.69 -24.51 -9.26
CA GLU A 678 -5.77 -25.64 -9.41
C GLU A 678 -6.35 -26.86 -8.70
N LEU A 679 -6.49 -27.97 -9.44
CA LEU A 679 -6.93 -29.25 -8.90
C LEU A 679 -5.75 -30.24 -8.81
N LYS A 680 -5.53 -30.82 -7.63
CA LYS A 680 -4.56 -31.91 -7.42
C LYS A 680 -5.28 -33.12 -6.83
N ASN A 681 -5.26 -34.26 -7.52
CA ASN A 681 -5.99 -35.47 -7.12
C ASN A 681 -7.48 -35.23 -6.82
N ASN A 682 -8.16 -34.44 -7.65
CA ASN A 682 -9.55 -33.98 -7.48
C ASN A 682 -9.81 -33.06 -6.26
N ALA A 683 -8.79 -32.67 -5.50
CA ALA A 683 -8.88 -31.66 -4.46
C ALA A 683 -8.52 -30.28 -5.03
N LEU A 684 -9.28 -29.25 -4.68
CA LEU A 684 -8.99 -27.88 -5.08
C LEU A 684 -7.96 -27.30 -4.12
N VAL A 685 -6.74 -27.10 -4.61
CA VAL A 685 -5.59 -26.74 -3.76
C VAL A 685 -5.24 -25.27 -3.81
N LYS A 686 -5.64 -24.56 -4.88
CA LYS A 686 -5.29 -23.16 -5.07
C LYS A 686 -6.34 -22.44 -5.91
N VAL A 687 -6.57 -21.18 -5.60
CA VAL A 687 -7.30 -20.26 -6.48
C VAL A 687 -6.37 -19.15 -6.94
N THR A 688 -6.52 -18.74 -8.20
CA THR A 688 -5.83 -17.58 -8.77
C THR A 688 -6.88 -16.54 -9.10
N PHE A 689 -6.55 -15.26 -8.86
CA PHE A 689 -7.47 -14.15 -9.08
C PHE A 689 -7.17 -13.46 -10.41
N LYS A 690 -8.20 -12.81 -10.98
CA LYS A 690 -8.09 -12.01 -12.19
C LYS A 690 -7.11 -10.86 -12.01
N ARG A 691 -7.13 -10.21 -10.84
CA ARG A 691 -6.31 -9.02 -10.51
C ARG A 691 -6.06 -8.91 -9.01
N TYR A 692 -5.09 -8.08 -8.65
CA TYR A 692 -4.76 -7.61 -7.30
C TYR A 692 -4.35 -8.65 -6.25
N LEU A 693 -5.12 -9.71 -6.05
CA LEU A 693 -4.84 -10.67 -5.00
C LEU A 693 -3.80 -11.69 -5.48
N SER A 694 -2.88 -12.03 -4.58
CA SER A 694 -1.98 -13.16 -4.79
C SER A 694 -2.78 -14.47 -4.84
N PRO A 695 -2.28 -15.52 -5.49
CA PRO A 695 -2.90 -16.84 -5.40
C PRO A 695 -3.10 -17.25 -3.94
N PHE A 696 -4.23 -17.87 -3.65
CA PHE A 696 -4.59 -18.31 -2.31
C PHE A 696 -4.59 -19.83 -2.25
N ASP A 697 -3.73 -20.38 -1.38
CA ASP A 697 -3.66 -21.80 -1.11
C ASP A 697 -4.83 -22.22 -0.21
N ILE A 698 -5.59 -23.21 -0.67
CA ILE A 698 -6.83 -23.60 -0.03
C ILE A 698 -6.54 -24.55 1.13
N PRO A 699 -6.99 -24.21 2.36
CA PRO A 699 -6.84 -25.09 3.52
C PRO A 699 -7.44 -26.48 3.26
N GLU A 700 -6.76 -27.53 3.70
CA GLU A 700 -7.14 -28.94 3.45
C GLU A 700 -8.62 -29.21 3.79
N MET A 701 -9.10 -28.66 4.91
CA MET A 701 -10.48 -28.80 5.37
C MET A 701 -11.54 -28.25 4.39
N MET A 702 -11.17 -27.37 3.47
CA MET A 702 -12.10 -26.72 2.52
C MET A 702 -12.04 -27.32 1.12
N GLN A 703 -10.99 -28.08 0.80
CA GLN A 703 -10.70 -28.49 -0.58
C GLN A 703 -11.81 -29.34 -1.19
N ALA A 704 -12.46 -30.21 -0.40
CA ALA A 704 -13.55 -31.06 -0.87
C ALA A 704 -14.82 -30.25 -1.19
N ALA A 705 -15.24 -29.39 -0.26
CA ALA A 705 -16.43 -28.54 -0.43
C ALA A 705 -16.25 -27.57 -1.63
N LEU A 706 -15.08 -26.96 -1.76
CA LEU A 706 -14.77 -26.07 -2.88
C LEU A 706 -14.62 -26.81 -4.21
N ALA A 707 -14.04 -28.02 -4.23
CA ALA A 707 -14.00 -28.83 -5.44
C ALA A 707 -15.41 -29.24 -5.90
N LYS A 708 -16.33 -29.52 -4.97
CA LYS A 708 -17.74 -29.79 -5.29
C LYS A 708 -18.42 -28.54 -5.83
N LEU A 709 -18.28 -27.40 -5.15
CA LEU A 709 -18.79 -26.12 -5.63
C LEU A 709 -18.28 -25.80 -7.03
N TYR A 710 -17.01 -26.10 -7.33
CA TYR A 710 -16.38 -25.78 -8.62
C TYR A 710 -17.02 -26.59 -9.74
N LYS A 711 -17.31 -27.87 -9.49
CA LYS A 711 -17.98 -28.75 -10.44
C LYS A 711 -19.45 -28.39 -10.66
N GLN A 712 -20.13 -27.88 -9.62
CA GLN A 712 -21.55 -27.55 -9.66
C GLN A 712 -21.83 -26.10 -10.11
N GLY A 713 -20.85 -25.21 -9.98
CA GLY A 713 -20.97 -23.76 -10.19
C GLY A 713 -21.67 -23.02 -9.04
N ILE A 714 -22.68 -23.65 -8.43
CA ILE A 714 -23.47 -23.12 -7.32
C ILE A 714 -23.97 -24.26 -6.44
N CYS A 715 -24.05 -24.06 -5.13
CA CYS A 715 -24.76 -24.95 -4.22
C CYS A 715 -25.46 -24.14 -3.12
N THR A 716 -26.42 -24.74 -2.42
CA THR A 716 -27.00 -24.08 -1.24
C THR A 716 -25.95 -23.96 -0.13
N LEU A 717 -26.09 -22.96 0.73
CA LEU A 717 -25.19 -22.80 1.86
C LEU A 717 -25.30 -23.97 2.84
N ALA A 718 -26.50 -24.55 3.01
CA ALA A 718 -26.70 -25.77 3.79
C ALA A 718 -25.89 -26.97 3.26
N GLU A 719 -25.90 -27.21 1.95
CA GLU A 719 -25.09 -28.26 1.32
C GLU A 719 -23.59 -27.98 1.50
N PHE A 720 -23.16 -26.73 1.31
CA PHE A 720 -21.76 -26.33 1.47
C PHE A 720 -21.25 -26.56 2.90
N VAL A 721 -22.05 -26.16 3.89
CA VAL A 721 -21.77 -26.38 5.33
C VAL A 721 -21.70 -27.86 5.67
N THR A 722 -22.59 -28.67 5.09
CA THR A 722 -22.61 -30.13 5.30
C THR A 722 -21.32 -30.77 4.76
N GLU A 723 -20.85 -30.36 3.59
CA GLU A 723 -19.58 -30.86 3.01
C GLU A 723 -18.35 -30.47 3.84
N LEU A 724 -18.40 -29.32 4.53
CA LEU A 724 -17.36 -28.89 5.46
C LEU A 724 -17.42 -29.61 6.83
N ASN A 725 -18.44 -30.44 7.06
CA ASN A 725 -18.73 -31.09 8.35
C ASN A 725 -18.84 -30.10 9.54
N LEU A 726 -19.36 -28.89 9.28
CA LEU A 726 -19.56 -27.88 10.32
C LEU A 726 -20.96 -28.01 10.93
N THR A 727 -21.04 -27.94 12.26
CA THR A 727 -22.31 -28.08 12.99
C THR A 727 -22.62 -26.91 13.93
N LYS A 728 -21.62 -26.10 14.27
CA LYS A 728 -21.81 -24.92 15.13
C LYS A 728 -21.94 -23.67 14.28
N GLU A 729 -22.91 -22.83 14.63
CA GLU A 729 -23.18 -21.56 13.96
C GLU A 729 -21.94 -20.65 13.90
N ASP A 730 -21.21 -20.49 15.00
CA ASP A 730 -19.99 -19.66 15.03
C ASP A 730 -18.90 -20.18 14.09
N GLU A 731 -18.77 -21.51 13.95
CA GLU A 731 -17.80 -22.14 13.04
C GLU A 731 -18.22 -21.90 11.58
N ILE A 732 -19.51 -22.03 11.27
CA ILE A 732 -20.07 -21.76 9.95
C ILE A 732 -19.81 -20.30 9.55
N ARG A 733 -20.17 -19.35 10.41
CA ARG A 733 -19.97 -17.91 10.17
C ARG A 733 -18.49 -17.57 10.01
N CYS A 734 -17.62 -18.15 10.84
CA CYS A 734 -16.18 -17.96 10.73
C CYS A 734 -15.64 -18.42 9.37
N VAL A 735 -16.04 -19.60 8.90
CA VAL A 735 -15.58 -20.14 7.61
C VAL A 735 -16.13 -19.35 6.42
N ILE A 736 -17.40 -18.95 6.46
CA ILE A 736 -17.99 -18.08 5.42
C ILE A 736 -17.24 -16.75 5.36
N ASN A 737 -17.10 -16.06 6.50
CA ASN A 737 -16.47 -14.74 6.56
C ASN A 737 -15.02 -14.80 6.09
N MET A 738 -14.29 -15.87 6.43
CA MET A 738 -12.93 -16.11 5.93
C MET A 738 -12.91 -16.30 4.40
N LEU A 739 -13.76 -17.18 3.85
CA LEU A 739 -13.79 -17.42 2.40
C LEU A 739 -14.20 -16.17 1.62
N GLU A 740 -15.11 -15.37 2.15
CA GLU A 740 -15.52 -14.10 1.53
C GLU A 740 -14.47 -13.00 1.72
N SER A 741 -13.77 -12.92 2.87
CA SER A 741 -12.68 -11.96 3.06
C SER A 741 -11.50 -12.23 2.12
N GLU A 742 -11.24 -13.52 1.88
CA GLU A 742 -10.25 -14.00 0.91
C GLU A 742 -10.80 -13.99 -0.55
N ARG A 743 -12.02 -13.50 -0.77
CA ARG A 743 -12.70 -13.38 -2.08
C ARG A 743 -12.82 -14.70 -2.84
N VAL A 744 -12.74 -15.83 -2.15
CA VAL A 744 -12.83 -17.18 -2.73
C VAL A 744 -14.27 -17.52 -3.10
N CYS A 745 -15.19 -17.23 -2.19
CA CYS A 745 -16.61 -17.46 -2.37
C CYS A 745 -17.40 -16.16 -2.23
N GLN A 746 -18.65 -16.21 -2.66
CA GLN A 746 -19.63 -15.17 -2.41
C GLN A 746 -20.99 -15.82 -2.13
N LEU A 747 -21.69 -15.29 -1.14
CA LEU A 747 -23.09 -15.61 -0.90
C LEU A 747 -23.98 -14.90 -1.94
N VAL A 748 -24.96 -15.62 -2.48
CA VAL A 748 -25.96 -15.09 -3.41
C VAL A 748 -27.35 -15.61 -3.04
N ALA A 749 -28.39 -14.87 -3.41
CA ALA A 749 -29.76 -15.34 -3.25
C ALA A 749 -29.99 -16.65 -4.02
N SER A 750 -30.63 -17.65 -3.38
CA SER A 750 -31.11 -18.82 -4.12
C SER A 750 -32.30 -18.41 -4.98
N LYS A 751 -32.25 -18.69 -6.28
CA LYS A 751 -33.38 -18.49 -7.20
C LYS A 751 -34.56 -19.40 -6.89
#